data_AF-A0A9E0H818-F1
#
_entry.id   AF-A0A9E0H818-F1
#
_cell.length_a   1.000
_cell.length_b   1.000
_cell.length_c   1.000
_cell.angle_alpha   90.00
_cell.angle_beta   90.00
_cell.angle_gamma   90.00
#
_symmetry.space_group_name_H-M   'P 1'
#
loop_
_entity.id
_entity.type
_entity.pdbx_description
1 polymer ?
#
loop_
_entity_poly.entity_id
_entity_poly.type
_entity_poly.pdbx_seq_one_letter_code
_entity_poly.pdbx_strand_id
1 'polypeptide(L)'
;MRAASLLLASLVATVTAACDDPPRFQAVARDLDEALLAVGGTASDDVWAVGADRGRGPLVLHYDGDGWQRLATGTRGDLWWIAPVPGGPTYLAGKDATILRYDGATFTRMATPGLAAHTIYGLWAAAADEVWAVGSVAGRAGFVWRYDGVAWRDVPVPLTVPAVDDFGDAVGFFKVWGGPDGRPWVVGGRGTALRWDGAALQPVPTPADDTLFTVHQAGELVVAVGGGTSGALVERTGDGAFVDRTPAGARLLQGVWVTADGDGWASGAGGAMYRRGDDGWRPAPHDLGLDVESLHATWIDPDGGVWAVGGDVVTAGLDNGAILYRGVPTIPRYAATAPPPPPTPSCPAAEVDPVPAGSIARRWNEQLLGAIRRDVPRPGVHARNLFHLSVALWDAWASYDATADGYVSTTRVAPPSDLAAARQEALSYAAYRVLSHRYGRAIGGPVSQACFDGFMARLGYPTTDTTTAGDGPRAVGNRIGAAVIAAFADDGANEGADYADTTGWTSVNPPLVVDRPGTVCVDPSAYQPLNLAAAETQNGIVLPSGVQGYIGANWRAVTPFALRRVGGAPYFDWGPPPTWDQPEMKAWVTQVIRRTAELDHEDGATLDISPGRYGNNPLGADDNPGHPQNPTTGQPYPANVVPRGDFGRVLAEFWADGPKSETPPGHWNVLANQVSDSAGFARRLGGVGPELDPLAWDVHLYLALNGAVHDAAIAAWEQKREHLAARPITLIRYMAGRGQSSDPGAPSYDPGGLPLVPDLIELITPASSAPGQRHAHLARHVGKVAVRSWRGEPGERGAEVGGVGWIRALDWIPYQRRTFVTPAFPGYLSGHSTFSRAAAEVLTEITGSPYFPGGLGTFTARAGSYLVFEDGPSVDVTLQWATYYDAADQAGQSRLYGGIHILPDDFDGRRTGHDVGLAAYAHAGRYWDGSATP
;
A
#
# COMPACT_ATOMS: atom_id res chain seq x y z
N MET A 1 62.96 -72.50 -39.29
CA MET A 1 62.45 -72.86 -40.62
C MET A 1 61.76 -71.64 -41.22
N ARG A 2 62.19 -71.20 -42.42
CA ARG A 2 61.52 -70.39 -43.49
C ARG A 2 60.72 -69.13 -43.06
N ALA A 3 61.09 -67.86 -43.35
CA ALA A 3 61.40 -67.11 -44.58
C ALA A 3 60.18 -66.38 -45.25
N ALA A 4 60.42 -65.12 -45.65
CA ALA A 4 59.71 -64.22 -46.60
C ALA A 4 58.46 -63.44 -46.12
N SER A 5 58.08 -62.23 -46.59
CA SER A 5 58.69 -61.10 -47.33
C SER A 5 57.65 -59.95 -47.40
N LEU A 6 58.13 -58.69 -47.47
CA LEU A 6 57.54 -57.40 -47.92
C LEU A 6 56.07 -57.28 -48.42
N LEU A 7 55.36 -56.22 -48.00
CA LEU A 7 55.04 -55.02 -48.83
C LEU A 7 54.25 -53.92 -48.07
N LEU A 8 54.73 -52.68 -48.27
CA LEU A 8 54.14 -51.39 -47.88
C LEU A 8 52.94 -51.02 -48.78
N ALA A 9 51.90 -50.39 -48.21
CA ALA A 9 50.99 -49.52 -48.95
C ALA A 9 50.64 -48.30 -48.07
N SER A 10 51.06 -47.13 -48.53
CA SER A 10 50.82 -45.82 -47.93
C SER A 10 49.41 -45.34 -48.28
N LEU A 11 48.60 -45.00 -47.28
CA LEU A 11 47.38 -44.20 -47.47
C LEU A 11 47.58 -42.87 -46.73
N VAL A 12 47.80 -41.80 -47.49
CA VAL A 12 47.76 -40.43 -47.00
C VAL A 12 46.30 -40.09 -46.75
N ALA A 13 45.88 -40.05 -45.49
CA ALA A 13 44.63 -39.45 -45.08
C ALA A 13 44.88 -37.96 -44.84
N THR A 14 44.47 -37.12 -45.79
CA THR A 14 44.31 -35.67 -45.58
C THR A 14 43.18 -35.46 -44.57
N VAL A 15 43.54 -35.13 -43.32
CA VAL A 15 42.60 -34.57 -42.35
C VAL A 15 42.33 -33.14 -42.80
N THR A 16 41.21 -32.91 -43.49
CA THR A 16 40.61 -31.59 -43.56
C THR A 16 40.13 -31.25 -42.16
N ALA A 17 40.80 -30.28 -41.52
CA ALA A 17 40.23 -29.60 -40.36
C ALA A 17 38.87 -29.03 -40.82
N ALA A 18 37.78 -29.60 -40.30
CA ALA A 18 36.49 -28.93 -40.36
C ALA A 18 36.66 -27.65 -39.53
N CYS A 19 36.63 -26.49 -40.19
CA CYS A 19 36.36 -25.26 -39.48
C CYS A 19 34.93 -25.38 -38.96
N ASP A 20 34.77 -25.58 -37.65
CA ASP A 20 33.46 -25.46 -37.02
C ASP A 20 32.93 -24.04 -37.29
N ASP A 21 31.69 -23.95 -37.79
CA ASP A 21 31.04 -22.67 -38.03
C ASP A 21 31.04 -21.85 -36.73
N PRO A 22 31.29 -20.53 -36.78
CA PRO A 22 31.29 -19.70 -35.59
C PRO A 22 29.93 -19.78 -34.88
N PRO A 23 29.90 -19.86 -33.53
CA PRO A 23 28.66 -20.02 -32.79
C PRO A 23 27.70 -18.85 -33.08
N ARG A 24 26.43 -19.19 -33.28
CA ARG A 24 25.33 -18.27 -33.56
C ARG A 24 24.46 -18.09 -32.31
N PHE A 25 23.73 -16.99 -32.26
CA PHE A 25 22.74 -16.79 -31.20
C PHE A 25 21.57 -17.77 -31.35
N GLN A 26 21.05 -18.22 -30.21
CA GLN A 26 19.80 -18.95 -30.07
C GLN A 26 18.91 -18.25 -29.04
N ALA A 27 17.60 -18.32 -29.25
CA ALA A 27 16.62 -17.96 -28.22
C ALA A 27 16.43 -19.15 -27.26
N VAL A 28 16.85 -18.96 -26.01
CA VAL A 28 16.61 -19.91 -24.91
C VAL A 28 15.18 -19.73 -24.38
N ALA A 29 14.71 -18.49 -24.28
CA ALA A 29 13.33 -18.13 -23.96
C ALA A 29 12.90 -16.89 -24.74
N ARG A 30 11.60 -16.75 -25.00
CA ARG A 30 10.95 -15.58 -25.61
C ARG A 30 9.49 -15.53 -25.19
N ASP A 31 8.85 -14.37 -25.39
CA ASP A 31 7.42 -14.16 -25.16
C ASP A 31 7.02 -14.50 -23.70
N LEU A 32 7.91 -14.26 -22.74
CA LEU A 32 7.62 -14.46 -21.32
C LEU A 32 6.69 -13.35 -20.81
N ASP A 33 5.77 -13.68 -19.91
CA ASP A 33 4.89 -12.68 -19.26
C ASP A 33 5.70 -11.63 -18.46
N GLU A 34 6.88 -12.01 -17.97
CA GLU A 34 7.75 -11.21 -17.11
C GLU A 34 9.02 -10.81 -17.87
N ALA A 35 9.34 -9.51 -17.92
CA ALA A 35 10.65 -9.07 -18.41
C ALA A 35 11.78 -9.57 -17.51
N LEU A 36 12.93 -9.86 -18.11
CA LEU A 36 14.15 -10.23 -17.39
C LEU A 36 15.11 -9.04 -17.32
N LEU A 37 15.61 -8.77 -16.11
CA LEU A 37 16.39 -7.58 -15.78
C LEU A 37 17.87 -7.90 -15.54
N ALA A 38 18.22 -9.14 -15.17
CA ALA A 38 19.62 -9.52 -15.02
C ALA A 38 19.87 -10.98 -15.37
N VAL A 39 21.11 -11.24 -15.80
CA VAL A 39 21.66 -12.57 -16.06
C VAL A 39 23.09 -12.63 -15.53
N GLY A 40 23.46 -13.78 -14.98
CA GLY A 40 24.80 -14.02 -14.45
C GLY A 40 24.95 -15.47 -13.99
N GLY A 41 26.16 -15.89 -13.68
CA GLY A 41 26.44 -17.27 -13.30
C GLY A 41 27.87 -17.44 -12.81
N THR A 42 28.21 -18.66 -12.39
CA THR A 42 29.59 -19.01 -12.02
C THR A 42 30.27 -19.92 -13.05
N ALA A 43 29.49 -20.59 -13.90
CA ALA A 43 29.96 -21.48 -14.96
C ALA A 43 28.93 -21.52 -16.12
N SER A 44 29.29 -22.10 -17.27
CA SER A 44 28.40 -22.25 -18.42
C SER A 44 27.19 -23.18 -18.16
N ASP A 45 27.29 -24.01 -17.12
CA ASP A 45 26.27 -24.91 -16.59
C ASP A 45 25.68 -24.43 -15.24
N ASP A 46 25.98 -23.21 -14.79
CA ASP A 46 25.36 -22.58 -13.62
C ASP A 46 24.98 -21.14 -13.95
N VAL A 47 23.76 -20.98 -14.48
CA VAL A 47 23.29 -19.70 -15.04
C VAL A 47 21.97 -19.29 -14.43
N TRP A 48 21.87 -18.01 -14.08
CA TRP A 48 20.70 -17.44 -13.45
C TRP A 48 20.13 -16.30 -14.27
N ALA A 49 18.81 -16.19 -14.30
CA ALA A 49 18.11 -15.03 -14.86
C ALA A 49 16.98 -14.58 -13.92
N VAL A 50 16.87 -13.27 -13.69
CA VAL A 50 15.92 -12.68 -12.73
C VAL A 50 15.17 -11.49 -13.32
N GLY A 51 13.95 -11.24 -12.86
CA GLY A 51 13.13 -10.17 -13.41
C GLY A 51 11.86 -9.83 -12.65
N ALA A 52 10.85 -9.42 -13.41
CA ALA A 52 9.62 -8.80 -12.92
C ALA A 52 8.71 -9.75 -12.11
N ASP A 53 7.88 -9.18 -11.25
CA ASP A 53 6.79 -9.85 -10.52
C ASP A 53 5.43 -9.49 -11.12
N ARG A 54 4.75 -10.49 -11.70
CA ARG A 54 3.42 -10.35 -12.31
C ARG A 54 2.27 -10.85 -11.44
N GLY A 55 2.41 -10.80 -10.12
CA GLY A 55 1.35 -11.24 -9.22
C GLY A 55 1.65 -12.51 -8.43
N ARG A 56 2.82 -13.14 -8.67
CA ARG A 56 3.14 -14.51 -8.20
C ARG A 56 4.54 -14.61 -7.56
N GLY A 57 5.17 -13.46 -7.31
CA GLY A 57 6.59 -13.37 -6.97
C GLY A 57 7.46 -13.14 -8.21
N PRO A 58 8.66 -12.57 -8.04
CA PRO A 58 9.56 -12.27 -9.15
C PRO A 58 9.93 -13.53 -9.93
N LEU A 59 10.15 -13.38 -11.24
CA LEU A 59 10.69 -14.46 -12.05
C LEU A 59 12.16 -14.68 -11.67
N VAL A 60 12.48 -15.88 -11.16
CA VAL A 60 13.84 -16.35 -10.89
C VAL A 60 14.02 -17.70 -11.58
N LEU A 61 14.95 -17.76 -12.54
CA LEU A 61 15.27 -18.95 -13.31
C LEU A 61 16.72 -19.37 -13.04
N HIS A 62 16.93 -20.67 -12.86
CA HIS A 62 18.25 -21.28 -12.67
C HIS A 62 18.45 -22.43 -13.66
N TYR A 63 19.58 -22.41 -14.36
CA TYR A 63 20.06 -23.46 -15.24
C TYR A 63 21.22 -24.17 -14.55
N ASP A 64 21.09 -25.49 -14.38
CA ASP A 64 22.01 -26.35 -13.64
C ASP A 64 22.85 -27.28 -14.55
N GLY A 65 22.89 -26.98 -15.84
CA GLY A 65 23.56 -27.80 -16.87
C GLY A 65 22.66 -28.85 -17.51
N ASP A 66 21.61 -29.28 -16.83
CA ASP A 66 20.63 -30.25 -17.34
C ASP A 66 19.37 -29.52 -17.86
N GLY A 67 18.87 -28.53 -17.12
CA GLY A 67 17.65 -27.83 -17.49
C GLY A 67 17.37 -26.57 -16.68
N TRP A 68 16.36 -25.81 -17.13
CA TRP A 68 15.92 -24.59 -16.47
C TRP A 68 14.83 -24.86 -15.43
N GLN A 69 14.96 -24.24 -14.27
CA GLN A 69 14.01 -24.34 -13.17
C GLN A 69 13.57 -22.94 -12.71
N ARG A 70 12.27 -22.74 -12.47
CA ARG A 70 11.76 -21.55 -11.78
C ARG A 70 11.81 -21.78 -10.28
N LEU A 71 12.49 -20.90 -9.57
CA LEU A 71 12.61 -20.97 -8.11
C LEU A 71 11.66 -19.97 -7.44
N ALA A 72 10.93 -20.43 -6.43
CA ALA A 72 10.01 -19.58 -5.66
C ALA A 72 10.78 -18.87 -4.54
N THR A 73 10.76 -17.53 -4.53
CA THR A 73 11.49 -16.73 -3.55
C THR A 73 10.73 -16.52 -2.24
N GLY A 74 9.42 -16.75 -2.23
CA GLY A 74 8.55 -16.45 -1.07
C GLY A 74 8.29 -14.95 -0.85
N THR A 75 8.79 -14.07 -1.72
CA THR A 75 8.58 -12.61 -1.65
C THR A 75 7.87 -12.08 -2.90
N ARG A 76 7.44 -10.82 -2.83
CA ARG A 76 6.89 -10.03 -3.94
C ARG A 76 7.84 -8.92 -4.35
N GLY A 77 7.60 -8.32 -5.51
CA GLY A 77 8.38 -7.21 -6.05
C GLY A 77 9.46 -7.63 -7.05
N ASP A 78 9.77 -6.75 -8.00
CA ASP A 78 10.70 -7.01 -9.09
C ASP A 78 12.14 -7.15 -8.58
N LEU A 79 12.89 -8.11 -9.15
CA LEU A 79 14.32 -8.28 -8.91
C LEU A 79 15.11 -7.71 -10.09
N TRP A 80 15.95 -6.73 -9.79
CA TRP A 80 16.71 -5.95 -10.78
C TRP A 80 18.11 -6.50 -11.02
N TRP A 81 18.68 -7.25 -10.08
CA TRP A 81 20.05 -7.74 -10.20
C TRP A 81 20.32 -9.07 -9.52
N ILE A 82 21.38 -9.74 -9.97
CA ILE A 82 21.90 -11.00 -9.42
C ILE A 82 23.43 -10.98 -9.33
N ALA A 83 23.97 -11.53 -8.25
CA ALA A 83 25.39 -11.66 -7.98
C ALA A 83 25.69 -13.01 -7.33
N PRO A 84 25.95 -14.07 -8.13
CA PRO A 84 26.35 -15.37 -7.60
C PRO A 84 27.81 -15.35 -7.12
N VAL A 85 28.09 -16.02 -6.00
CA VAL A 85 29.45 -16.20 -5.47
C VAL A 85 29.95 -17.60 -5.83
N PRO A 86 31.10 -17.76 -6.50
CA PRO A 86 31.66 -19.08 -6.80
C PRO A 86 31.81 -19.96 -5.56
N GLY A 87 31.17 -21.13 -5.56
CA GLY A 87 31.15 -22.07 -4.43
C GLY A 87 30.45 -21.55 -3.17
N GLY A 88 29.67 -20.47 -3.30
CA GLY A 88 29.00 -19.78 -2.20
C GLY A 88 27.54 -19.46 -2.50
N PRO A 89 26.94 -18.51 -1.76
CA PRO A 89 25.55 -18.14 -1.96
C PRO A 89 25.34 -17.27 -3.21
N THR A 90 24.10 -17.20 -3.67
CA THR A 90 23.67 -16.27 -4.71
C THR A 90 22.88 -15.12 -4.09
N TYR A 91 23.25 -13.88 -4.42
CA TYR A 91 22.55 -12.69 -3.97
C TYR A 91 21.66 -12.12 -5.08
N LEU A 92 20.43 -11.73 -4.73
CA LEU A 92 19.47 -11.11 -5.64
C LEU A 92 18.94 -9.84 -4.99
N ALA A 93 18.72 -8.77 -5.77
CA ALA A 93 18.18 -7.54 -5.20
C ALA A 93 17.20 -6.84 -6.12
N GLY A 94 16.35 -5.98 -5.55
CA GLY A 94 15.36 -5.24 -6.30
C GLY A 94 14.54 -4.23 -5.52
N LYS A 95 13.25 -4.17 -5.83
CA LYS A 95 12.27 -3.22 -5.26
C LYS A 95 12.12 -3.41 -3.75
N ASP A 96 11.60 -2.40 -3.05
CA ASP A 96 11.25 -2.43 -1.63
C ASP A 96 12.45 -2.79 -0.73
N ALA A 97 13.63 -2.26 -1.06
CA ALA A 97 14.91 -2.54 -0.41
C ALA A 97 15.24 -4.05 -0.30
N THR A 98 14.74 -4.86 -1.23
CA THR A 98 14.89 -6.31 -1.18
C THR A 98 16.31 -6.74 -1.51
N ILE A 99 16.94 -7.50 -0.61
CA ILE A 99 18.09 -8.36 -0.90
C ILE A 99 17.79 -9.78 -0.41
N LEU A 100 17.87 -10.75 -1.31
CA LEU A 100 17.73 -12.18 -1.01
C LEU A 100 19.10 -12.86 -1.08
N ARG A 101 19.35 -13.76 -0.15
CA ARG A 101 20.48 -14.69 -0.15
C ARG A 101 19.97 -16.10 -0.36
N TYR A 102 20.42 -16.75 -1.42
CA TYR A 102 20.16 -18.16 -1.71
C TYR A 102 21.37 -19.01 -1.33
N ASP A 103 21.16 -20.03 -0.50
CA ASP A 103 22.23 -20.89 0.02
C ASP A 103 22.38 -22.23 -0.71
N GLY A 104 21.70 -22.39 -1.85
CA GLY A 104 21.60 -23.67 -2.58
C GLY A 104 20.34 -24.46 -2.27
N ALA A 105 19.52 -24.02 -1.30
CA ALA A 105 18.25 -24.63 -0.98
C ALA A 105 17.13 -23.62 -0.75
N THR A 106 17.41 -22.54 -0.02
CA THR A 106 16.40 -21.59 0.46
C THR A 106 16.77 -20.15 0.19
N PHE A 107 15.78 -19.31 -0.09
CA PHE A 107 15.93 -17.86 -0.11
C PHE A 107 15.71 -17.32 1.30
N THR A 108 16.64 -16.50 1.78
CA THR A 108 16.51 -15.72 3.00
C THR A 108 16.59 -14.25 2.65
N ARG A 109 15.63 -13.45 3.09
CA ARG A 109 15.69 -11.99 2.98
C ARG A 109 16.68 -11.44 4.00
N MET A 110 17.57 -10.56 3.56
CA MET A 110 18.55 -9.90 4.42
C MET A 110 18.00 -8.56 4.90
N ALA A 111 18.19 -8.25 6.19
CA ALA A 111 17.87 -6.94 6.74
C ALA A 111 18.75 -5.86 6.09
N THR A 112 18.12 -4.79 5.58
CA THR A 112 18.83 -3.69 4.91
C THR A 112 18.62 -2.34 5.62
N PRO A 113 19.47 -1.32 5.38
CA PRO A 113 19.28 0.01 5.95
C PRO A 113 18.10 0.78 5.34
N GLY A 114 17.57 0.32 4.20
CA GLY A 114 16.58 1.04 3.41
C GLY A 114 15.14 0.79 3.82
N LEU A 115 14.28 1.67 3.32
CA LEU A 115 12.82 1.59 3.40
C LEU A 115 12.24 1.04 2.09
N ALA A 116 10.96 0.68 2.07
CA ALA A 116 10.24 0.25 0.86
C ALA A 116 10.32 1.25 -0.32
N ALA A 117 10.66 2.51 -0.04
CA ALA A 117 10.97 3.52 -1.04
C ALA A 117 12.13 3.17 -1.99
N HIS A 118 13.08 2.36 -1.52
CA HIS A 118 14.36 2.16 -2.17
C HIS A 118 14.26 1.00 -3.16
N THR A 119 14.82 1.22 -4.34
CA THR A 119 15.06 0.14 -5.30
C THR A 119 16.56 -0.06 -5.44
N ILE A 120 17.00 -1.31 -5.30
CA ILE A 120 18.40 -1.71 -5.46
C ILE A 120 18.56 -2.22 -6.89
N TYR A 121 19.34 -1.49 -7.69
CA TYR A 121 19.49 -1.76 -9.12
C TYR A 121 20.75 -2.57 -9.45
N GLY A 122 21.73 -2.60 -8.56
CA GLY A 122 22.99 -3.31 -8.78
C GLY A 122 23.56 -3.93 -7.52
N LEU A 123 24.13 -5.13 -7.67
CA LEU A 123 24.95 -5.81 -6.67
C LEU A 123 26.30 -6.21 -7.25
N TRP A 124 27.30 -6.28 -6.38
CA TRP A 124 28.55 -6.97 -6.65
C TRP A 124 28.99 -7.72 -5.39
N ALA A 125 29.22 -9.02 -5.51
CA ALA A 125 29.69 -9.87 -4.42
C ALA A 125 31.13 -10.32 -4.73
N ALA A 126 32.09 -9.85 -3.94
CA ALA A 126 33.48 -10.32 -4.03
C ALA A 126 33.64 -11.68 -3.34
N ALA A 127 32.88 -11.87 -2.26
CA ALA A 127 32.82 -13.08 -1.46
C ALA A 127 31.46 -13.15 -0.76
N ALA A 128 31.20 -14.23 -0.02
CA ALA A 128 29.97 -14.39 0.73
C ALA A 128 29.77 -13.31 1.81
N ASP A 129 30.84 -12.70 2.29
CA ASP A 129 30.91 -11.71 3.36
C ASP A 129 31.35 -10.31 2.90
N GLU A 130 31.50 -10.10 1.59
CA GLU A 130 31.87 -8.80 1.01
C GLU A 130 30.98 -8.53 -0.19
N VAL A 131 29.90 -7.80 0.04
CA VAL A 131 28.88 -7.50 -0.98
C VAL A 131 28.58 -6.01 -1.00
N TRP A 132 28.45 -5.44 -2.18
CA TRP A 132 28.09 -4.06 -2.40
C TRP A 132 26.74 -3.98 -3.09
N ALA A 133 25.93 -3.00 -2.71
CA ALA A 133 24.64 -2.72 -3.29
C ALA A 133 24.52 -1.23 -3.62
N VAL A 134 23.89 -0.91 -4.73
CA VAL A 134 23.61 0.47 -5.11
C VAL A 134 22.19 0.61 -5.63
N GLY A 135 21.63 1.80 -5.42
CA GLY A 135 20.28 2.06 -5.84
C GLY A 135 19.87 3.51 -5.74
N SER A 136 18.56 3.74 -5.81
CA SER A 136 17.96 5.06 -5.65
C SER A 136 16.50 4.96 -5.17
N VAL A 137 15.90 6.11 -4.85
CA VAL A 137 14.46 6.27 -4.60
C VAL A 137 13.88 6.98 -5.80
N ALA A 138 13.11 6.27 -6.64
CA ALA A 138 12.51 6.83 -7.86
C ALA A 138 13.52 7.59 -8.77
N GLY A 139 14.74 7.06 -8.92
CA GLY A 139 15.79 7.63 -9.77
C GLY A 139 16.60 8.76 -9.14
N ARG A 140 16.31 9.17 -7.90
CA ARG A 140 17.00 10.23 -7.14
C ARG A 140 17.52 9.71 -5.80
N ALA A 141 18.27 10.55 -5.08
CA ALA A 141 18.81 10.23 -3.76
C ALA A 141 19.59 8.90 -3.77
N GLY A 142 20.54 8.78 -4.70
CA GLY A 142 21.35 7.57 -4.84
C GLY A 142 22.06 7.17 -3.55
N PHE A 143 22.13 5.87 -3.30
CA PHE A 143 22.76 5.27 -2.12
C PHE A 143 23.74 4.16 -2.50
N VAL A 144 24.65 3.86 -1.58
CA VAL A 144 25.64 2.78 -1.69
C VAL A 144 25.69 2.07 -0.34
N TRP A 145 25.54 0.76 -0.33
CA TRP A 145 25.66 -0.08 0.86
C TRP A 145 26.75 -1.12 0.70
N ARG A 146 27.38 -1.49 1.81
CA ARG A 146 28.36 -2.56 1.91
C ARG A 146 27.97 -3.53 3.02
N TYR A 147 27.95 -4.82 2.69
CA TYR A 147 27.85 -5.93 3.63
C TYR A 147 29.25 -6.39 4.01
N ASP A 148 29.52 -6.48 5.31
CA ASP A 148 30.82 -6.84 5.89
C ASP A 148 30.84 -8.26 6.51
N GLY A 149 29.87 -9.10 6.13
CA GLY A 149 29.69 -10.43 6.70
C GLY A 149 28.79 -10.45 7.94
N VAL A 150 28.48 -9.28 8.51
CA VAL A 150 27.62 -9.13 9.69
C VAL A 150 26.38 -8.32 9.36
N ALA A 151 26.53 -7.14 8.77
CA ALA A 151 25.42 -6.26 8.47
C ALA A 151 25.68 -5.36 7.25
N TRP A 152 24.61 -4.91 6.61
CA TRP A 152 24.66 -3.88 5.60
C TRP A 152 24.88 -2.50 6.26
N ARG A 153 25.78 -1.70 5.71
CA ARG A 153 26.09 -0.35 6.18
C ARG A 153 26.11 0.66 5.04
N ASP A 154 25.66 1.88 5.32
CA ASP A 154 25.79 3.00 4.40
C ASP A 154 27.26 3.36 4.14
N VAL A 155 27.59 3.47 2.86
CA VAL A 155 28.84 4.07 2.38
C VAL A 155 28.53 5.50 1.95
N PRO A 156 29.14 6.51 2.60
CA PRO A 156 28.83 7.91 2.28
C PRO A 156 29.09 8.26 0.82
N VAL A 157 28.07 8.83 0.18
CA VAL A 157 28.17 9.40 -1.17
C VAL A 157 28.84 10.77 -1.08
N PRO A 158 29.91 11.05 -1.86
CA PRO A 158 30.61 12.32 -1.81
C PRO A 158 29.68 13.51 -2.12
N LEU A 159 29.81 14.60 -1.36
CA LEU A 159 29.03 15.83 -1.59
C LEU A 159 29.35 16.51 -2.94
N THR A 160 30.43 16.11 -3.60
CA THR A 160 30.81 16.56 -4.94
C THR A 160 29.99 15.92 -6.06
N VAL A 161 29.21 14.87 -5.77
CA VAL A 161 28.28 14.28 -6.75
C VAL A 161 27.19 15.30 -7.09
N PRO A 162 26.89 15.54 -8.37
CA PRO A 162 25.88 16.53 -8.76
C PRO A 162 24.48 16.21 -8.21
N ALA A 163 23.77 17.26 -7.80
CA ALA A 163 22.36 17.16 -7.42
C ALA A 163 21.47 17.10 -8.68
N VAL A 164 20.46 16.22 -8.71
CA VAL A 164 19.52 16.08 -9.83
C VAL A 164 18.35 17.06 -9.81
N ASP A 165 18.13 17.71 -8.68
CA ASP A 165 17.03 18.65 -8.46
C ASP A 165 17.46 19.84 -7.58
N ASP A 166 16.57 20.83 -7.47
CA ASP A 166 16.75 22.03 -6.65
C ASP A 166 16.68 21.74 -5.13
N PHE A 167 16.38 20.49 -4.76
CA PHE A 167 16.28 20.03 -3.37
C PHE A 167 17.58 19.39 -2.87
N GLY A 168 18.56 19.19 -3.77
CA GLY A 168 19.90 18.72 -3.43
C GLY A 168 20.04 17.21 -3.43
N ASP A 169 19.13 16.46 -4.07
CA ASP A 169 19.24 15.01 -4.12
C ASP A 169 20.33 14.56 -5.09
N ALA A 170 21.17 13.62 -4.66
CA ALA A 170 22.17 13.03 -5.55
C ALA A 170 21.50 12.27 -6.70
N VAL A 171 22.22 12.13 -7.82
CA VAL A 171 21.83 11.22 -8.91
C VAL A 171 21.55 9.82 -8.39
N GLY A 172 20.62 9.10 -9.03
CA GLY A 172 20.44 7.67 -8.78
C GLY A 172 21.63 6.84 -9.29
N PHE A 173 21.95 5.76 -8.58
CA PHE A 173 22.98 4.79 -8.99
C PHE A 173 22.34 3.49 -9.49
N PHE A 174 22.92 2.91 -10.54
CA PHE A 174 22.32 1.76 -11.25
C PHE A 174 23.20 0.51 -11.26
N LYS A 175 24.52 0.65 -11.14
CA LYS A 175 25.41 -0.51 -11.06
C LYS A 175 26.62 -0.27 -10.18
N VAL A 176 27.02 -1.35 -9.51
CA VAL A 176 28.31 -1.50 -8.84
C VAL A 176 29.04 -2.71 -9.41
N TRP A 177 30.35 -2.60 -9.61
CA TRP A 177 31.20 -3.72 -10.04
C TRP A 177 32.62 -3.55 -9.53
N GLY A 178 33.19 -4.57 -8.91
CA GLY A 178 34.59 -4.57 -8.48
C GLY A 178 35.45 -5.53 -9.30
N GLY A 179 36.66 -5.06 -9.59
CA GLY A 179 37.70 -5.88 -10.21
C GLY A 179 38.49 -6.69 -9.17
N PRO A 180 39.54 -7.40 -9.62
CA PRO A 180 40.40 -8.21 -8.75
C PRO A 180 41.09 -7.43 -7.61
N ASP A 181 41.15 -6.11 -7.71
CA ASP A 181 41.75 -5.23 -6.71
C ASP A 181 40.82 -4.92 -5.52
N GLY A 182 39.60 -5.45 -5.53
CA GLY A 182 38.63 -5.29 -4.44
C GLY A 182 38.09 -3.85 -4.30
N ARG A 183 38.28 -3.01 -5.32
CA ARG A 183 37.85 -1.62 -5.32
C ARG A 183 36.69 -1.47 -6.28
N PRO A 184 35.43 -1.36 -5.82
CA PRO A 184 34.31 -1.26 -6.75
C PRO A 184 34.23 0.09 -7.48
N TRP A 185 33.77 0.03 -8.73
CA TRP A 185 33.16 1.13 -9.46
C TRP A 185 31.68 1.24 -9.12
N VAL A 186 31.16 2.46 -9.06
CA VAL A 186 29.72 2.75 -9.02
C VAL A 186 29.38 3.71 -10.16
N VAL A 187 28.32 3.44 -10.91
CA VAL A 187 27.85 4.33 -11.98
C VAL A 187 26.37 4.69 -11.84
N GLY A 188 26.00 5.86 -12.37
CA GLY A 188 24.66 6.41 -12.20
C GLY A 188 24.27 7.48 -13.21
N GLY A 189 23.26 8.27 -12.82
CA GLY A 189 22.76 9.39 -13.60
C GLY A 189 23.81 10.45 -13.93
N ARG A 190 23.59 11.20 -15.01
CA ARG A 190 24.44 12.31 -15.47
C ARG A 190 25.93 11.94 -15.61
N GLY A 191 26.21 10.78 -16.20
CA GLY A 191 27.56 10.29 -16.45
C GLY A 191 28.39 9.98 -15.21
N THR A 192 27.76 9.92 -14.03
CA THR A 192 28.48 9.80 -12.76
C THR A 192 29.18 8.44 -12.69
N ALA A 193 30.49 8.48 -12.45
CA ALA A 193 31.30 7.32 -12.09
C ALA A 193 32.07 7.61 -10.80
N LEU A 194 32.02 6.67 -9.87
CA LEU A 194 32.75 6.72 -8.60
C LEU A 194 33.65 5.48 -8.48
N ARG A 195 34.82 5.63 -7.87
CA ARG A 195 35.74 4.53 -7.55
C ARG A 195 36.03 4.50 -6.05
N TRP A 196 35.93 3.33 -5.44
CA TRP A 196 36.39 3.12 -4.07
C TRP A 196 37.92 3.16 -4.01
N ASP A 197 38.49 3.97 -3.11
CA ASP A 197 39.95 4.07 -2.93
C ASP A 197 40.50 3.17 -1.81
N GLY A 198 39.61 2.50 -1.06
CA GLY A 198 39.94 1.75 0.16
C GLY A 198 39.32 2.36 1.42
N ALA A 199 38.92 3.63 1.37
CA ALA A 199 38.34 4.36 2.50
C ALA A 199 37.11 5.22 2.14
N ALA A 200 37.06 5.77 0.92
CA ALA A 200 35.95 6.58 0.43
C ALA A 200 35.70 6.37 -1.07
N LEU A 201 34.50 6.73 -1.51
CA LEU A 201 34.18 6.85 -2.93
C LEU A 201 34.77 8.15 -3.48
N GLN A 202 35.45 8.06 -4.62
CA GLN A 202 36.05 9.20 -5.31
C GLN A 202 35.40 9.38 -6.68
N PRO A 203 34.98 10.61 -7.07
CA PRO A 203 34.49 10.88 -8.41
C PRO A 203 35.59 10.67 -9.46
N VAL A 204 35.22 10.03 -10.57
CA VAL A 204 36.07 9.87 -11.75
C VAL A 204 35.34 10.46 -12.95
N PRO A 205 35.92 11.47 -13.62
CA PRO A 205 35.28 12.10 -14.77
C PRO A 205 35.02 11.10 -15.91
N THR A 206 33.86 11.23 -16.55
CA THR A 206 33.52 10.52 -17.78
C THR A 206 33.13 11.54 -18.86
N PRO A 207 33.26 11.20 -20.16
CA PRO A 207 32.76 12.04 -21.25
C PRO A 207 31.25 11.88 -21.48
N ALA A 208 30.56 11.03 -20.70
CA ALA A 208 29.12 10.83 -20.82
C ALA A 208 28.37 11.89 -20.01
N ASP A 209 27.29 12.44 -20.58
CA ASP A 209 26.43 13.42 -19.90
C ASP A 209 25.08 12.82 -19.45
N ASP A 210 24.76 11.61 -19.91
CA ASP A 210 23.52 10.88 -19.61
C ASP A 210 23.76 9.71 -18.64
N THR A 211 22.71 9.00 -18.24
CA THR A 211 22.75 7.90 -17.29
C THR A 211 23.64 6.75 -17.78
N LEU A 212 24.53 6.27 -16.92
CA LEU A 212 25.28 5.03 -17.09
C LEU A 212 24.56 3.91 -16.32
N PHE A 213 24.12 2.86 -17.02
CA PHE A 213 23.32 1.76 -16.48
C PHE A 213 24.16 0.58 -15.99
N THR A 214 25.29 0.31 -16.63
CA THR A 214 26.19 -0.80 -16.26
C THR A 214 27.64 -0.37 -16.38
N VAL A 215 28.47 -0.90 -15.48
CA VAL A 215 29.94 -0.85 -15.54
C VAL A 215 30.46 -2.26 -15.31
N HIS A 216 31.50 -2.64 -16.04
CA HIS A 216 32.22 -3.90 -15.85
C HIS A 216 33.73 -3.67 -15.94
N GLN A 217 34.49 -4.42 -15.14
CA GLN A 217 35.95 -4.42 -15.15
C GLN A 217 36.47 -5.85 -15.31
N ALA A 218 37.37 -6.05 -16.26
CA ALA A 218 38.17 -7.28 -16.39
C ALA A 218 39.64 -6.90 -16.59
N GLY A 219 40.52 -7.35 -15.68
CA GLY A 219 41.88 -6.84 -15.61
C GLY A 219 41.90 -5.32 -15.45
N GLU A 220 42.65 -4.63 -16.32
CA GLU A 220 42.74 -3.16 -16.35
C GLU A 220 41.63 -2.50 -17.19
N LEU A 221 40.92 -3.27 -18.03
CA LEU A 221 39.87 -2.75 -18.90
C LEU A 221 38.62 -2.48 -18.08
N VAL A 222 38.16 -1.22 -18.10
CA VAL A 222 36.88 -0.79 -17.50
C VAL A 222 36.01 -0.22 -18.60
N VAL A 223 34.78 -0.71 -18.69
CA VAL A 223 33.79 -0.24 -19.66
C VAL A 223 32.50 0.08 -18.94
N ALA A 224 31.90 1.23 -19.26
CA ALA A 224 30.57 1.60 -18.81
C ALA A 224 29.66 1.90 -20.00
N VAL A 225 28.39 1.53 -19.90
CA VAL A 225 27.37 1.75 -20.93
C VAL A 225 26.14 2.44 -20.36
N GLY A 226 25.44 3.16 -21.23
CA GLY A 226 24.25 3.92 -20.85
C GLY A 226 23.60 4.67 -22.01
N GLY A 227 23.05 5.84 -21.69
CA GLY A 227 22.41 6.77 -22.61
C GLY A 227 20.88 6.70 -22.60
N GLY A 228 20.21 7.72 -23.15
CA GLY A 228 18.77 7.74 -23.40
C GLY A 228 18.47 7.47 -24.87
N THR A 229 18.12 8.53 -25.63
CA THR A 229 17.84 8.40 -27.07
C THR A 229 19.10 7.97 -27.86
N SER A 230 20.25 8.53 -27.49
CA SER A 230 21.57 8.12 -27.98
C SER A 230 22.26 7.26 -26.92
N GLY A 231 22.94 6.21 -27.35
CA GLY A 231 23.74 5.38 -26.45
C GLY A 231 24.98 6.10 -25.94
N ALA A 232 25.52 5.60 -24.84
CA ALA A 232 26.85 5.94 -24.35
C ALA A 232 27.62 4.65 -24.08
N LEU A 233 28.85 4.56 -24.59
CA LEU A 233 29.81 3.50 -24.27
C LEU A 233 31.17 4.16 -24.05
N VAL A 234 31.67 4.10 -22.82
CA VAL A 234 32.95 4.71 -22.44
C VAL A 234 33.93 3.65 -21.97
N GLU A 235 35.17 3.72 -22.45
CA GLU A 235 36.27 2.83 -22.05
C GLU A 235 37.34 3.60 -21.30
N ARG A 236 37.86 3.02 -20.22
CA ARG A 236 39.00 3.58 -19.50
C ARG A 236 40.31 3.22 -20.19
N THR A 237 41.09 4.23 -20.56
CA THR A 237 42.42 4.08 -21.18
C THR A 237 43.50 3.87 -20.12
N GLY A 238 44.68 3.39 -20.56
CA GLY A 238 45.80 3.06 -19.66
C GLY A 238 46.42 4.27 -18.93
N ASP A 239 46.13 5.49 -19.37
CA ASP A 239 46.45 6.75 -18.66
C ASP A 239 45.42 7.11 -17.56
N GLY A 240 44.37 6.29 -17.42
CA GLY A 240 43.37 6.38 -16.37
C GLY A 240 42.10 7.16 -16.70
N ALA A 241 42.01 7.77 -17.89
CA ALA A 241 40.86 8.56 -18.34
C ALA A 241 39.79 7.70 -19.03
N PHE A 242 38.52 8.14 -19.03
CA PHE A 242 37.47 7.54 -19.85
C PHE A 242 37.39 8.22 -21.22
N VAL A 243 37.26 7.42 -22.28
CA VAL A 243 37.10 7.86 -23.67
C VAL A 243 35.82 7.28 -24.25
N ASP A 244 35.07 8.11 -24.98
CA ASP A 244 33.87 7.68 -25.69
C ASP A 244 34.23 6.74 -26.87
N ARG A 245 33.61 5.57 -26.86
CA ARG A 245 33.74 4.50 -27.86
C ARG A 245 32.37 4.05 -28.37
N THR A 246 31.35 4.90 -28.24
CA THR A 246 29.98 4.63 -28.67
C THR A 246 29.94 4.30 -30.17
N PRO A 247 29.43 3.12 -30.57
CA PRO A 247 29.23 2.81 -31.98
C PRO A 247 28.31 3.82 -32.66
N ALA A 248 28.62 4.20 -33.89
CA ALA A 248 27.79 5.13 -34.65
C ALA A 248 26.35 4.61 -34.77
N GLY A 249 25.37 5.43 -34.39
CA GLY A 249 23.95 5.09 -34.41
C GLY A 249 23.48 4.18 -33.26
N ALA A 250 24.34 3.86 -32.29
CA ALA A 250 23.90 3.18 -31.08
C ALA A 250 22.87 4.03 -30.32
N ARG A 251 21.76 3.39 -29.96
CA ARG A 251 20.74 3.92 -29.03
C ARG A 251 21.08 3.47 -27.61
N LEU A 252 20.18 3.70 -26.64
CA LEU A 252 20.25 3.18 -25.26
C LEU A 252 20.99 1.83 -25.17
N LEU A 253 22.06 1.80 -24.39
CA LEU A 253 22.81 0.60 -24.03
C LEU A 253 22.64 0.34 -22.53
N GLN A 254 22.42 -0.91 -22.14
CA GLN A 254 22.11 -1.29 -20.76
C GLN A 254 23.00 -2.41 -20.22
N GLY A 255 23.32 -3.40 -21.06
CA GLY A 255 24.21 -4.50 -20.70
C GLY A 255 25.61 -4.31 -21.26
N VAL A 256 26.65 -4.61 -20.47
CA VAL A 256 28.02 -4.78 -20.97
C VAL A 256 28.78 -5.78 -20.12
N TRP A 257 29.61 -6.59 -20.78
CA TRP A 257 30.57 -7.47 -20.14
C TRP A 257 31.84 -7.56 -20.99
N VAL A 258 33.00 -7.59 -20.33
CA VAL A 258 34.32 -7.68 -21.00
C VAL A 258 35.16 -8.78 -20.38
N THR A 259 36.13 -9.28 -21.13
CA THR A 259 37.08 -10.32 -20.72
C THR A 259 38.48 -9.72 -20.54
N ALA A 260 39.35 -10.42 -19.81
CA ALA A 260 40.71 -9.96 -19.57
C ALA A 260 41.55 -9.86 -20.86
N ASP A 261 41.21 -10.64 -21.88
CA ASP A 261 41.86 -10.65 -23.20
C ASP A 261 41.39 -9.50 -24.11
N GLY A 262 40.43 -8.69 -23.63
CA GLY A 262 39.92 -7.52 -24.35
C GLY A 262 38.73 -7.80 -25.27
N ASP A 263 38.23 -9.03 -25.37
CA ASP A 263 36.93 -9.31 -25.98
C ASP A 263 35.79 -8.78 -25.09
N GLY A 264 34.65 -8.44 -25.68
CA GLY A 264 33.51 -7.92 -24.93
C GLY A 264 32.22 -7.81 -25.74
N TRP A 265 31.11 -7.74 -25.02
CA TRP A 265 29.76 -7.63 -25.57
C TRP A 265 28.94 -6.58 -24.84
N ALA A 266 28.08 -5.87 -25.59
CA ALA A 266 27.15 -4.90 -25.06
C ALA A 266 25.78 -5.08 -25.71
N SER A 267 24.72 -4.78 -24.95
CA SER A 267 23.33 -4.94 -25.36
C SER A 267 22.49 -3.71 -25.07
N GLY A 268 21.39 -3.54 -25.81
CA GLY A 268 20.49 -2.42 -25.60
C GLY A 268 19.23 -2.43 -26.45
N ALA A 269 18.77 -1.22 -26.80
CA ALA A 269 17.47 -0.97 -27.41
C ALA A 269 17.20 -1.80 -28.67
N GLY A 270 15.95 -2.26 -28.82
CA GLY A 270 15.48 -3.07 -29.94
C GLY A 270 16.19 -4.43 -30.05
N GLY A 271 16.72 -4.94 -28.94
CA GLY A 271 17.51 -6.16 -28.91
C GLY A 271 18.89 -6.07 -29.55
N ALA A 272 19.42 -4.86 -29.72
CA ALA A 272 20.73 -4.66 -30.34
C ALA A 272 21.85 -5.32 -29.52
N MET A 273 22.79 -5.95 -30.24
CA MET A 273 24.02 -6.53 -29.69
C MET A 273 25.24 -5.91 -30.39
N TYR A 274 26.30 -5.64 -29.62
CA TYR A 274 27.57 -5.10 -30.10
C TYR A 274 28.72 -5.95 -29.58
N ARG A 275 29.73 -6.15 -30.41
CA ARG A 275 30.96 -6.87 -30.05
C ARG A 275 32.15 -5.92 -30.08
N ARG A 276 33.02 -6.04 -29.08
CA ARG A 276 34.33 -5.40 -29.03
C ARG A 276 35.33 -6.22 -29.84
N GLY A 277 36.08 -5.57 -30.72
CA GLY A 277 37.28 -6.12 -31.35
C GLY A 277 38.43 -5.12 -31.29
N ASP A 278 39.54 -5.43 -31.96
CA ASP A 278 40.76 -4.62 -31.93
C ASP A 278 40.55 -3.16 -32.39
N ASP A 279 39.64 -2.96 -33.36
CA ASP A 279 39.29 -1.67 -33.93
C ASP A 279 38.14 -0.95 -33.18
N GLY A 280 37.69 -1.48 -32.04
CA GLY A 280 36.58 -0.95 -31.25
C GLY A 280 35.27 -1.74 -31.38
N TRP A 281 34.16 -1.09 -31.02
CA TRP A 281 32.83 -1.71 -30.92
C TRP A 281 32.06 -1.69 -32.24
N ARG A 282 31.49 -2.83 -32.63
CA ARG A 282 30.74 -2.99 -33.88
C ARG A 282 29.41 -3.72 -33.65
N PRO A 283 28.34 -3.40 -34.40
CA PRO A 283 27.10 -4.18 -34.37
C PRO A 283 27.34 -5.66 -34.67
N ALA A 284 26.68 -6.54 -33.92
CA ALA A 284 26.78 -7.99 -34.05
C ALA A 284 25.35 -8.59 -34.01
N PRO A 285 24.61 -8.56 -35.14
CA PRO A 285 23.20 -8.97 -35.17
C PRO A 285 23.04 -10.44 -34.79
N HIS A 286 21.93 -10.74 -34.11
CA HIS A 286 21.59 -12.09 -33.66
C HIS A 286 20.66 -12.84 -34.63
N ASP A 287 20.01 -12.13 -35.56
CA ASP A 287 19.12 -12.67 -36.61
C ASP A 287 17.95 -13.54 -36.11
N LEU A 288 17.42 -13.25 -34.90
CA LEU A 288 16.33 -14.02 -34.28
C LEU A 288 14.93 -13.42 -34.50
N GLY A 289 14.83 -12.21 -35.06
CA GLY A 289 13.55 -11.50 -35.21
C GLY A 289 12.87 -11.22 -33.86
N LEU A 290 13.66 -10.78 -32.87
CA LEU A 290 13.18 -10.50 -31.53
C LEU A 290 12.41 -9.17 -31.51
N ASP A 291 11.21 -9.18 -30.94
CA ASP A 291 10.38 -7.99 -30.74
C ASP A 291 10.37 -7.65 -29.26
N VAL A 292 11.39 -6.93 -28.80
CA VAL A 292 11.51 -6.45 -27.41
C VAL A 292 11.96 -5.00 -27.41
N GLU A 293 11.59 -4.24 -26.39
CA GLU A 293 12.06 -2.88 -26.24
C GLU A 293 13.59 -2.79 -26.06
N SER A 294 14.18 -3.69 -25.26
CA SER A 294 15.64 -3.70 -25.03
C SER A 294 16.15 -5.01 -24.43
N LEU A 295 17.42 -5.34 -24.71
CA LEU A 295 18.19 -6.33 -23.94
C LEU A 295 18.93 -5.64 -22.79
N HIS A 296 18.37 -5.78 -21.59
CA HIS A 296 18.77 -5.06 -20.37
C HIS A 296 20.14 -5.48 -19.81
N ALA A 297 20.50 -6.77 -19.87
CA ALA A 297 21.73 -7.28 -19.29
C ALA A 297 22.47 -8.25 -20.21
N THR A 298 23.80 -8.27 -20.10
CA THR A 298 24.71 -9.16 -20.85
C THR A 298 25.73 -9.76 -19.88
N TRP A 299 26.06 -11.04 -20.07
CA TRP A 299 27.08 -11.77 -19.32
C TRP A 299 27.87 -12.69 -20.25
N ILE A 300 29.17 -12.86 -19.99
CA ILE A 300 30.02 -13.84 -20.70
C ILE A 300 30.42 -14.90 -19.68
N ASP A 301 30.07 -16.15 -19.96
CA ASP A 301 30.45 -17.29 -19.12
C ASP A 301 31.95 -17.64 -19.28
N PRO A 302 32.53 -18.44 -18.36
CA PRO A 302 33.95 -18.78 -18.40
C PRO A 302 34.41 -19.51 -19.68
N ASP A 303 33.49 -20.14 -20.42
CA ASP A 303 33.79 -20.83 -21.68
C ASP A 303 33.63 -19.91 -22.92
N GLY A 304 33.34 -18.63 -22.69
CA GLY A 304 33.18 -17.61 -23.72
C GLY A 304 31.77 -17.57 -24.34
N GLY A 305 30.81 -18.28 -23.76
CA GLY A 305 29.40 -18.20 -24.13
C GLY A 305 28.79 -16.86 -23.72
N VAL A 306 28.00 -16.25 -24.61
CA VAL A 306 27.42 -14.92 -24.43
C VAL A 306 25.95 -15.03 -24.12
N TRP A 307 25.54 -14.49 -22.98
CA TRP A 307 24.18 -14.45 -22.51
C TRP A 307 23.64 -13.03 -22.57
N ALA A 308 22.40 -12.86 -23.01
CA ALA A 308 21.69 -11.59 -22.94
C ALA A 308 20.23 -11.79 -22.57
N VAL A 309 19.69 -10.92 -21.71
CA VAL A 309 18.29 -10.96 -21.29
C VAL A 309 17.65 -9.59 -21.37
N GLY A 310 16.33 -9.56 -21.53
CA GLY A 310 15.57 -8.31 -21.64
C GLY A 310 14.09 -8.54 -21.86
N GLY A 311 13.45 -7.53 -22.46
CA GLY A 311 12.01 -7.46 -22.72
C GLY A 311 11.58 -6.00 -22.85
N ASP A 312 10.37 -5.70 -22.41
CA ASP A 312 9.80 -4.34 -22.37
C ASP A 312 10.16 -3.66 -21.06
N VAL A 313 11.45 -3.33 -20.94
CA VAL A 313 12.12 -2.93 -19.68
C VAL A 313 12.25 -1.42 -19.48
N VAL A 314 11.86 -0.60 -20.45
CA VAL A 314 11.83 0.88 -20.31
C VAL A 314 10.41 1.33 -19.96
N THR A 315 9.39 0.56 -20.33
CA THR A 315 8.03 0.76 -19.82
C THR A 315 7.86 0.28 -18.39
N ALA A 316 6.86 0.82 -17.69
CA ALA A 316 6.52 0.39 -16.33
C ALA A 316 5.90 -1.03 -16.28
N GLY A 317 5.55 -1.62 -17.42
CA GLY A 317 4.89 -2.93 -17.48
C GLY A 317 5.82 -4.09 -17.13
N LEU A 318 7.11 -3.98 -17.51
CA LEU A 318 8.14 -5.00 -17.34
C LEU A 318 7.67 -6.39 -17.80
N ASP A 319 7.28 -6.51 -19.06
CA ASP A 319 6.76 -7.73 -19.68
C ASP A 319 7.58 -8.14 -20.93
N ASN A 320 7.09 -9.15 -21.67
CA ASN A 320 7.68 -9.61 -22.93
C ASN A 320 9.15 -10.07 -22.82
N GLY A 321 9.44 -10.93 -21.82
CA GLY A 321 10.81 -11.33 -21.50
C GLY A 321 11.47 -12.28 -22.51
N ALA A 322 12.78 -12.18 -22.65
CA ALA A 322 13.60 -13.04 -23.50
C ALA A 322 14.97 -13.40 -22.89
N ILE A 323 15.50 -14.58 -23.26
CA ILE A 323 16.86 -15.06 -22.96
C ILE A 323 17.53 -15.49 -24.25
N LEU A 324 18.71 -14.93 -24.53
CA LEU A 324 19.54 -15.26 -25.68
C LEU A 324 20.85 -15.88 -25.20
N TYR A 325 21.35 -16.83 -25.98
CA TYR A 325 22.67 -17.44 -25.78
C TYR A 325 23.42 -17.58 -27.09
N ARG A 326 24.74 -17.37 -27.07
CA ARG A 326 25.66 -17.69 -28.16
C ARG A 326 26.87 -18.42 -27.60
N GLY A 327 27.01 -19.70 -27.93
CA GLY A 327 28.14 -20.53 -27.50
C GLY A 327 27.92 -22.00 -27.85
N VAL A 328 28.75 -22.87 -27.29
CA VAL A 328 28.64 -24.32 -27.42
C VAL A 328 28.74 -24.98 -26.04
N PRO A 329 27.91 -26.00 -25.72
CA PRO A 329 26.85 -26.57 -26.55
C PRO A 329 25.60 -25.67 -26.66
N THR A 330 24.62 -26.07 -27.47
CA THR A 330 23.29 -25.45 -27.45
C THR A 330 22.61 -25.69 -26.09
N ILE A 331 21.82 -24.73 -25.64
CA ILE A 331 21.18 -24.71 -24.31
C ILE A 331 19.72 -25.12 -24.50
N PRO A 332 19.17 -26.00 -23.65
CA PRO A 332 17.76 -26.35 -23.68
C PRO A 332 16.86 -25.11 -23.60
N ARG A 333 15.77 -25.10 -24.39
CA ARG A 333 14.78 -24.03 -24.32
C ARG A 333 14.02 -24.08 -22.99
N TYR A 334 13.77 -22.93 -22.40
CA TYR A 334 12.80 -22.80 -21.32
C TYR A 334 11.42 -22.52 -21.91
N ALA A 335 10.46 -23.39 -21.60
CA ALA A 335 9.05 -23.19 -21.93
C ALA A 335 8.28 -22.87 -20.65
N ALA A 336 7.74 -21.65 -20.57
CA ALA A 336 6.90 -21.27 -19.44
C ALA A 336 5.69 -22.21 -19.34
N THR A 337 5.45 -22.79 -18.16
CA THR A 337 4.18 -23.46 -17.90
C THR A 337 3.08 -22.43 -17.84
N ALA A 338 2.02 -22.60 -18.63
CA ALA A 338 0.85 -21.72 -18.58
C ALA A 338 0.33 -21.61 -17.13
N PRO A 339 -0.11 -20.42 -16.69
CA PRO A 339 -0.76 -20.28 -15.38
C PRO A 339 -1.89 -21.30 -15.26
N PRO A 340 -2.09 -21.93 -14.08
CA PRO A 340 -3.35 -22.61 -13.84
C PRO A 340 -4.50 -21.59 -14.02
N PRO A 341 -5.64 -21.99 -14.60
CA PRO A 341 -6.80 -21.10 -14.67
C PRO A 341 -7.16 -20.61 -13.27
N PRO A 342 -7.63 -19.35 -13.12
CA PRO A 342 -8.04 -18.87 -11.82
C PRO A 342 -9.09 -19.80 -11.23
N PRO A 343 -9.02 -20.12 -9.92
CA PRO A 343 -10.00 -20.98 -9.29
C PRO A 343 -11.39 -20.38 -9.46
N THR A 344 -12.40 -21.22 -9.67
CA THR A 344 -13.79 -20.79 -9.66
C THR A 344 -14.08 -20.11 -8.32
N PRO A 345 -14.64 -18.87 -8.30
CA PRO A 345 -14.98 -18.19 -7.07
C PRO A 345 -15.87 -19.09 -6.19
N SER A 346 -15.45 -19.30 -4.94
CA SER A 346 -16.19 -20.11 -3.96
C SER A 346 -16.16 -19.41 -2.61
N CYS A 347 -17.21 -19.61 -1.82
CA CYS A 347 -17.24 -19.10 -0.45
C CYS A 347 -16.41 -20.00 0.48
N PRO A 348 -15.49 -19.46 1.28
CA PRO A 348 -14.87 -20.21 2.37
C PRO A 348 -15.93 -20.79 3.31
N ALA A 349 -15.79 -22.06 3.69
CA ALA A 349 -16.82 -22.76 4.49
C ALA A 349 -17.16 -22.05 5.81
N ALA A 350 -16.17 -21.41 6.45
CA ALA A 350 -16.36 -20.64 7.68
C ALA A 350 -17.14 -19.32 7.49
N GLU A 351 -17.22 -18.81 6.24
CA GLU A 351 -17.88 -17.54 5.92
C GLU A 351 -19.32 -17.73 5.41
N VAL A 352 -19.73 -18.97 5.12
CA VAL A 352 -21.11 -19.29 4.70
C VAL A 352 -22.12 -18.91 5.77
N ASP A 353 -21.79 -19.15 7.04
CA ASP A 353 -22.67 -18.85 8.18
C ASP A 353 -21.83 -18.73 9.46
N PRO A 354 -21.11 -17.62 9.65
CA PRO A 354 -20.10 -17.50 10.71
C PRO A 354 -20.70 -17.43 12.12
N VAL A 355 -21.99 -17.08 12.25
CA VAL A 355 -22.70 -16.89 13.53
C VAL A 355 -24.04 -17.64 13.54
N PRO A 356 -24.04 -18.98 13.46
CA PRO A 356 -25.26 -19.76 13.23
C PRO A 356 -26.31 -19.64 14.35
N ALA A 357 -25.90 -19.21 15.56
CA ALA A 357 -26.78 -18.96 16.70
C ALA A 357 -27.38 -17.54 16.72
N GLY A 358 -26.89 -16.62 15.87
CA GLY A 358 -27.40 -15.26 15.76
C GLY A 358 -28.79 -15.21 15.13
N SER A 359 -29.50 -14.09 15.31
CA SER A 359 -30.74 -13.84 14.60
C SER A 359 -30.50 -13.83 13.07
N ILE A 360 -31.56 -13.97 12.28
CA ILE A 360 -31.40 -13.91 10.82
C ILE A 360 -30.88 -12.54 10.36
N ALA A 361 -31.24 -11.46 11.05
CA ALA A 361 -30.74 -10.12 10.76
C ALA A 361 -29.24 -10.04 11.01
N ARG A 362 -28.76 -10.55 12.16
CA ARG A 362 -27.33 -10.63 12.48
C ARG A 362 -26.56 -11.45 11.45
N ARG A 363 -27.09 -12.60 11.04
CA ARG A 363 -26.40 -13.47 10.06
C ARG A 363 -26.28 -12.81 8.69
N TRP A 364 -27.29 -12.06 8.23
CA TRP A 364 -27.18 -11.25 7.00
C TRP A 364 -26.29 -10.02 7.15
N ASN A 365 -26.22 -9.41 8.34
CA ASN A 365 -25.25 -8.37 8.62
C ASN A 365 -23.82 -8.90 8.44
N GLU A 366 -23.49 -10.09 8.95
CA GLU A 366 -22.17 -10.72 8.72
C GLU A 366 -21.87 -11.00 7.24
N GLN A 367 -22.89 -11.39 6.45
CA GLN A 367 -22.73 -11.56 5.00
C GLN A 367 -22.34 -10.23 4.32
N LEU A 368 -22.99 -9.13 4.71
CA LEU A 368 -22.67 -7.80 4.21
C LEU A 368 -21.28 -7.33 4.68
N LEU A 369 -20.94 -7.49 5.97
CA LEU A 369 -19.61 -7.14 6.48
C LEU A 369 -18.52 -7.92 5.72
N GLY A 370 -18.72 -9.21 5.48
CA GLY A 370 -17.85 -10.03 4.63
C GLY A 370 -17.72 -9.49 3.20
N ALA A 371 -18.80 -9.00 2.60
CA ALA A 371 -18.76 -8.40 1.28
C ALA A 371 -18.00 -7.06 1.24
N ILE A 372 -18.12 -6.23 2.28
CA ILE A 372 -17.33 -4.99 2.41
C ILE A 372 -15.83 -5.30 2.48
N ARG A 373 -15.42 -6.29 3.28
CA ARG A 373 -14.00 -6.70 3.40
C ARG A 373 -13.36 -7.07 2.06
N ARG A 374 -14.17 -7.49 1.07
CA ARG A 374 -13.72 -7.94 -0.25
C ARG A 374 -13.86 -6.88 -1.34
N ASP A 375 -14.38 -5.69 -1.05
CA ASP A 375 -14.58 -4.62 -2.05
C ASP A 375 -13.60 -3.45 -1.87
N VAL A 376 -13.50 -2.57 -2.86
CA VAL A 376 -12.71 -1.34 -2.77
C VAL A 376 -13.26 -0.45 -1.65
N PRO A 377 -12.42 0.07 -0.74
CA PRO A 377 -12.86 0.95 0.34
C PRO A 377 -13.55 2.22 -0.17
N ARG A 378 -14.88 2.23 -0.12
CA ARG A 378 -15.76 3.35 -0.50
C ARG A 378 -16.71 3.62 0.68
N PRO A 379 -16.27 4.34 1.73
CA PRO A 379 -17.02 4.42 2.99
C PRO A 379 -18.46 4.91 2.81
N GLY A 380 -18.71 5.88 1.93
CA GLY A 380 -20.07 6.30 1.58
C GLY A 380 -20.92 5.17 1.01
N VAL A 381 -20.40 4.45 0.01
CA VAL A 381 -21.10 3.30 -0.62
C VAL A 381 -21.36 2.20 0.40
N HIS A 382 -20.42 1.91 1.29
CA HIS A 382 -20.59 0.88 2.31
C HIS A 382 -21.62 1.30 3.37
N ALA A 383 -21.61 2.56 3.84
CA ALA A 383 -22.63 3.09 4.75
C ALA A 383 -24.04 2.99 4.13
N ARG A 384 -24.16 3.33 2.84
CA ARG A 384 -25.41 3.19 2.07
C ARG A 384 -25.86 1.73 1.96
N ASN A 385 -24.96 0.80 1.67
CA ASN A 385 -25.30 -0.63 1.59
C ASN A 385 -25.73 -1.20 2.95
N LEU A 386 -25.10 -0.79 4.04
CA LEU A 386 -25.49 -1.11 5.42
C LEU A 386 -26.91 -0.61 5.72
N PHE A 387 -27.20 0.65 5.36
CA PHE A 387 -28.53 1.22 5.55
C PHE A 387 -29.59 0.48 4.72
N HIS A 388 -29.32 0.21 3.43
CA HIS A 388 -30.30 -0.44 2.56
C HIS A 388 -30.59 -1.89 2.94
N LEU A 389 -29.60 -2.63 3.43
CA LEU A 389 -29.85 -3.93 4.05
C LEU A 389 -30.74 -3.78 5.28
N SER A 390 -30.46 -2.80 6.15
CA SER A 390 -31.22 -2.57 7.38
C SER A 390 -32.68 -2.23 7.09
N VAL A 391 -32.93 -1.40 6.08
CA VAL A 391 -34.28 -1.10 5.57
C VAL A 391 -34.98 -2.37 5.07
N ALA A 392 -34.30 -3.21 4.28
CA ALA A 392 -34.90 -4.44 3.77
C ALA A 392 -35.26 -5.44 4.90
N LEU A 393 -34.41 -5.55 5.91
CA LEU A 393 -34.65 -6.38 7.10
C LEU A 393 -35.79 -5.80 7.95
N TRP A 394 -35.79 -4.48 8.18
CA TRP A 394 -36.82 -3.77 8.93
C TRP A 394 -38.19 -3.92 8.29
N ASP A 395 -38.33 -3.58 7.00
CA ASP A 395 -39.60 -3.64 6.28
C ASP A 395 -40.17 -5.05 6.25
N ALA A 396 -39.32 -6.06 6.10
CA ALA A 396 -39.73 -7.46 6.13
C ALA A 396 -40.19 -7.90 7.52
N TRP A 397 -39.61 -7.36 8.59
CA TRP A 397 -40.03 -7.64 9.96
C TRP A 397 -41.33 -6.90 10.32
N ALA A 398 -41.40 -5.61 9.97
CA ALA A 398 -42.54 -4.71 10.19
C ALA A 398 -43.80 -5.16 9.46
N SER A 399 -43.65 -5.86 8.32
CA SER A 399 -44.78 -6.45 7.57
C SER A 399 -45.63 -7.41 8.39
N TYR A 400 -45.07 -8.00 9.44
CA TYR A 400 -45.77 -8.91 10.37
C TYR A 400 -46.05 -8.29 11.74
N ASP A 401 -45.65 -7.03 11.95
CA ASP A 401 -45.88 -6.31 13.19
C ASP A 401 -47.18 -5.49 13.12
N ALA A 402 -47.88 -5.42 14.25
CA ALA A 402 -49.17 -4.73 14.33
C ALA A 402 -49.03 -3.20 14.43
N THR A 403 -47.86 -2.72 14.84
CA THR A 403 -47.62 -1.32 15.20
C THR A 403 -46.60 -0.65 14.29
N ALA A 404 -45.46 -1.31 14.04
CA ALA A 404 -44.36 -0.72 13.31
C ALA A 404 -44.75 -0.30 11.90
N ASP A 405 -44.18 0.81 11.44
CA ASP A 405 -44.25 1.28 10.05
C ASP A 405 -43.02 0.82 9.27
N GLY A 406 -43.23 0.33 8.05
CA GLY A 406 -42.12 0.10 7.12
C GLY A 406 -41.59 1.41 6.54
N TYR A 407 -40.30 1.43 6.20
CA TYR A 407 -39.60 2.59 5.67
C TYR A 407 -39.85 2.78 4.16
N VAL A 408 -39.67 1.73 3.34
CA VAL A 408 -40.01 1.75 1.91
C VAL A 408 -41.36 1.07 1.66
N SER A 409 -41.60 -0.09 2.28
CA SER A 409 -42.78 -0.89 2.06
C SER A 409 -43.77 -0.77 3.21
N THR A 410 -44.99 -0.35 2.92
CA THR A 410 -46.12 -0.34 3.87
C THR A 410 -46.92 -1.65 3.86
N THR A 411 -46.36 -2.71 3.28
CA THR A 411 -46.98 -4.04 3.23
C THR A 411 -47.31 -4.50 4.65
N ARG A 412 -48.55 -4.93 4.90
CA ARG A 412 -48.94 -5.65 6.12
C ARG A 412 -49.55 -6.98 5.73
N VAL A 413 -49.12 -8.06 6.39
CA VAL A 413 -49.67 -9.40 6.19
C VAL A 413 -50.20 -9.96 7.51
N ALA A 414 -51.22 -10.81 7.42
CA ALA A 414 -51.73 -11.49 8.61
C ALA A 414 -50.64 -12.39 9.22
N PRO A 415 -50.38 -12.32 10.54
CA PRO A 415 -49.38 -13.18 11.17
C PRO A 415 -49.68 -14.66 10.93
N PRO A 416 -48.75 -15.44 10.34
CA PRO A 416 -48.95 -16.86 10.13
C PRO A 416 -48.81 -17.64 11.45
N SER A 417 -49.20 -18.92 11.43
CA SER A 417 -49.09 -19.79 12.61
C SER A 417 -47.65 -19.96 13.12
N ASP A 418 -46.66 -19.97 12.23
CA ASP A 418 -45.24 -19.90 12.56
C ASP A 418 -44.65 -18.56 12.11
N LEU A 419 -44.80 -17.55 12.97
CA LEU A 419 -44.32 -16.20 12.74
C LEU A 419 -42.79 -16.14 12.63
N ALA A 420 -42.08 -16.95 13.43
CA ALA A 420 -40.61 -16.94 13.45
C ALA A 420 -40.04 -17.44 12.12
N ALA A 421 -40.54 -18.57 11.61
CA ALA A 421 -40.13 -19.10 10.31
C ALA A 421 -40.48 -18.14 9.16
N ALA A 422 -41.67 -17.53 9.20
CA ALA A 422 -42.10 -16.58 8.17
C ALA A 422 -41.22 -15.33 8.13
N ARG A 423 -40.88 -14.74 9.30
CA ARG A 423 -39.92 -13.63 9.39
C ARG A 423 -38.56 -14.06 8.87
N GLN A 424 -38.07 -15.24 9.27
CA GLN A 424 -36.77 -15.75 8.81
C GLN A 424 -36.68 -15.88 7.28
N GLU A 425 -37.70 -16.45 6.63
CA GLU A 425 -37.74 -16.59 5.18
C GLU A 425 -37.88 -15.22 4.47
N ALA A 426 -38.80 -14.36 4.94
CA ALA A 426 -39.03 -13.05 4.32
C ALA A 426 -37.80 -12.13 4.39
N LEU A 427 -37.17 -12.03 5.56
CA LEU A 427 -35.94 -11.23 5.73
C LEU A 427 -34.81 -11.76 4.85
N SER A 428 -34.70 -13.09 4.71
CA SER A 428 -33.64 -13.71 3.91
C SER A 428 -33.77 -13.44 2.43
N TYR A 429 -34.98 -13.54 1.88
CA TYR A 429 -35.20 -13.17 0.49
C TYR A 429 -34.99 -11.67 0.27
N ALA A 430 -35.46 -10.81 1.18
CA ALA A 430 -35.24 -9.36 1.05
C ALA A 430 -33.74 -9.00 1.05
N ALA A 431 -32.98 -9.51 2.02
CA ALA A 431 -31.54 -9.30 2.14
C ALA A 431 -30.78 -9.86 0.93
N TYR A 432 -31.07 -11.10 0.52
CA TYR A 432 -30.43 -11.74 -0.63
C TYR A 432 -30.58 -10.91 -1.91
N ARG A 433 -31.79 -10.39 -2.19
CA ARG A 433 -32.04 -9.56 -3.39
C ARG A 433 -31.25 -8.27 -3.35
N VAL A 434 -31.27 -7.56 -2.21
CA VAL A 434 -30.54 -6.30 -2.06
C VAL A 434 -29.04 -6.54 -2.20
N LEU A 435 -28.45 -7.47 -1.44
CA LEU A 435 -27.00 -7.67 -1.46
C LEU A 435 -26.47 -8.21 -2.79
N SER A 436 -27.18 -9.15 -3.42
CA SER A 436 -26.81 -9.66 -4.75
C SER A 436 -26.81 -8.52 -5.80
N HIS A 437 -27.75 -7.58 -5.70
CA HIS A 437 -27.78 -6.40 -6.56
C HIS A 437 -26.59 -5.46 -6.28
N ARG A 438 -26.36 -5.08 -5.02
CA ARG A 438 -25.32 -4.10 -4.64
C ARG A 438 -23.90 -4.55 -4.99
N TYR A 439 -23.61 -5.85 -4.79
CA TYR A 439 -22.26 -6.39 -4.96
C TYR A 439 -22.02 -7.04 -6.33
N GLY A 440 -23.00 -7.04 -7.23
CA GLY A 440 -22.87 -7.66 -8.55
C GLY A 440 -21.74 -7.07 -9.43
N ARG A 441 -21.32 -5.83 -9.17
CA ARG A 441 -20.20 -5.15 -9.87
C ARG A 441 -18.98 -4.89 -8.97
N ALA A 442 -19.01 -5.33 -7.72
CA ALA A 442 -17.89 -5.19 -6.80
C ALA A 442 -16.72 -6.07 -7.23
N ILE A 443 -15.48 -5.68 -6.91
CA ILE A 443 -14.28 -6.48 -7.26
C ILE A 443 -14.35 -7.87 -6.60
N GLY A 444 -14.74 -7.94 -5.33
CA GLY A 444 -15.03 -9.18 -4.60
C GLY A 444 -16.44 -9.74 -4.81
N GLY A 445 -17.18 -9.26 -5.81
CA GLY A 445 -18.57 -9.60 -6.08
C GLY A 445 -18.82 -11.10 -6.30
N PRO A 446 -18.05 -11.79 -7.16
CA PRO A 446 -18.25 -13.22 -7.40
C PRO A 446 -18.12 -14.10 -6.15
N VAL A 447 -17.15 -13.81 -5.27
CA VAL A 447 -16.98 -14.55 -4.00
C VAL A 447 -18.12 -14.21 -3.03
N SER A 448 -18.51 -12.93 -2.96
CA SER A 448 -19.62 -12.50 -2.11
C SER A 448 -20.95 -13.13 -2.54
N GLN A 449 -21.23 -13.20 -3.84
CA GLN A 449 -22.39 -13.91 -4.38
C GLN A 449 -22.35 -15.39 -4.02
N ALA A 450 -21.20 -16.06 -4.16
CA ALA A 450 -21.06 -17.46 -3.75
C ALA A 450 -21.35 -17.67 -2.25
N CYS A 451 -21.01 -16.70 -1.39
CA CYS A 451 -21.37 -16.73 0.02
C CYS A 451 -22.86 -16.54 0.26
N PHE A 452 -23.51 -15.60 -0.44
CA PHE A 452 -24.95 -15.39 -0.35
C PHE A 452 -25.73 -16.62 -0.82
N ASP A 453 -25.31 -17.24 -1.91
CA ASP A 453 -25.89 -18.47 -2.46
C ASP A 453 -25.71 -19.65 -1.48
N GLY A 454 -24.50 -19.82 -0.96
CA GLY A 454 -24.19 -20.83 0.05
C GLY A 454 -25.02 -20.65 1.32
N PHE A 455 -25.23 -19.41 1.76
CA PHE A 455 -26.05 -19.09 2.92
C PHE A 455 -27.54 -19.39 2.67
N MET A 456 -28.08 -19.01 1.51
CA MET A 456 -29.45 -19.36 1.12
C MET A 456 -29.65 -20.88 1.03
N ALA A 457 -28.68 -21.62 0.49
CA ALA A 457 -28.69 -23.07 0.47
C ALA A 457 -28.68 -23.67 1.88
N ARG A 458 -27.87 -23.12 2.80
CA ARG A 458 -27.82 -23.52 4.21
C ARG A 458 -29.15 -23.34 4.93
N LEU A 459 -29.92 -22.32 4.54
CA LEU A 459 -31.27 -22.06 5.05
C LEU A 459 -32.37 -22.89 4.36
N GLY A 460 -32.05 -23.57 3.26
CA GLY A 460 -33.03 -24.33 2.46
C GLY A 460 -33.90 -23.46 1.55
N TYR A 461 -33.45 -22.25 1.20
CA TYR A 461 -34.19 -21.29 0.39
C TYR A 461 -33.67 -21.23 -1.05
N PRO A 462 -34.45 -21.66 -2.06
CA PRO A 462 -34.04 -21.58 -3.47
C PRO A 462 -33.84 -20.14 -3.93
N THR A 463 -32.63 -19.81 -4.40
CA THR A 463 -32.27 -18.46 -4.89
C THR A 463 -32.98 -18.09 -6.20
N THR A 464 -33.38 -19.10 -6.98
CA THR A 464 -34.09 -18.97 -8.27
C THR A 464 -35.54 -18.53 -8.12
N ASP A 465 -36.12 -18.58 -6.92
CA ASP A 465 -37.51 -18.18 -6.72
C ASP A 465 -37.62 -16.67 -6.49
N THR A 466 -38.04 -15.97 -7.55
CA THR A 466 -38.23 -14.51 -7.60
C THR A 466 -39.69 -14.10 -7.48
N THR A 467 -40.59 -14.99 -7.02
CA THR A 467 -42.02 -14.70 -6.92
C THR A 467 -42.27 -13.51 -6.00
N THR A 468 -43.06 -12.52 -6.44
CA THR A 468 -43.45 -11.33 -5.64
C THR A 468 -44.96 -11.26 -5.36
N ALA A 469 -45.75 -12.14 -5.98
CA ALA A 469 -47.20 -12.17 -5.84
C ALA A 469 -47.63 -13.03 -4.63
N GLY A 470 -48.59 -12.53 -3.87
CA GLY A 470 -49.14 -13.18 -2.68
C GLY A 470 -48.49 -12.76 -1.36
N ASP A 471 -49.03 -13.32 -0.27
CA ASP A 471 -48.69 -12.95 1.11
C ASP A 471 -47.79 -13.99 1.81
N GLY A 472 -47.33 -15.01 1.07
CA GLY A 472 -46.33 -15.94 1.58
C GLY A 472 -45.00 -15.23 1.87
N PRO A 473 -44.23 -15.65 2.89
CA PRO A 473 -43.05 -14.93 3.35
C PRO A 473 -41.99 -14.72 2.27
N ARG A 474 -41.81 -15.70 1.38
CA ARG A 474 -40.97 -15.58 0.20
C ARG A 474 -41.40 -14.45 -0.75
N ALA A 475 -42.70 -14.37 -1.04
CA ALA A 475 -43.25 -13.35 -1.93
C ALA A 475 -43.14 -11.96 -1.31
N VAL A 476 -43.39 -11.86 -0.01
CA VAL A 476 -43.17 -10.65 0.79
C VAL A 476 -41.71 -10.20 0.71
N GLY A 477 -40.76 -11.11 1.03
CA GLY A 477 -39.33 -10.80 1.01
C GLY A 477 -38.81 -10.36 -0.35
N ASN A 478 -39.14 -11.09 -1.42
CA ASN A 478 -38.77 -10.72 -2.79
C ASN A 478 -39.36 -9.36 -3.20
N ARG A 479 -40.62 -9.09 -2.84
CA ARG A 479 -41.29 -7.81 -3.15
C ARG A 479 -40.63 -6.64 -2.42
N ILE A 480 -40.26 -6.83 -1.15
CA ILE A 480 -39.54 -5.82 -0.38
C ILE A 480 -38.15 -5.58 -0.96
N GLY A 481 -37.40 -6.64 -1.27
CA GLY A 481 -36.09 -6.52 -1.92
C GLY A 481 -36.17 -5.73 -3.24
N ALA A 482 -37.18 -6.01 -4.08
CA ALA A 482 -37.42 -5.25 -5.30
C ALA A 482 -37.79 -3.78 -5.04
N ALA A 483 -38.64 -3.52 -4.03
CA ALA A 483 -39.04 -2.16 -3.66
C ALA A 483 -37.86 -1.34 -3.14
N VAL A 484 -36.99 -1.91 -2.30
CA VAL A 484 -35.78 -1.26 -1.78
C VAL A 484 -34.80 -0.94 -2.91
N ILE A 485 -34.55 -1.88 -3.83
CA ILE A 485 -33.69 -1.61 -5.00
C ILE A 485 -34.25 -0.45 -5.82
N ALA A 486 -35.55 -0.44 -6.10
CA ALA A 486 -36.19 0.60 -6.90
C ALA A 486 -36.19 1.96 -6.20
N ALA A 487 -36.50 2.01 -4.90
CA ALA A 487 -36.58 3.24 -4.11
C ALA A 487 -35.25 4.01 -4.08
N PHE A 488 -34.14 3.29 -4.11
CA PHE A 488 -32.81 3.89 -4.00
C PHE A 488 -32.02 3.92 -5.32
N ALA A 489 -32.60 3.53 -6.46
CA ALA A 489 -31.89 3.48 -7.74
C ALA A 489 -31.32 4.85 -8.16
N ASP A 490 -32.07 5.92 -7.87
CA ASP A 490 -31.76 7.31 -8.23
C ASP A 490 -31.70 8.24 -7.01
N ASP A 491 -31.21 7.73 -5.87
CA ASP A 491 -31.14 8.48 -4.61
C ASP A 491 -30.06 9.56 -4.54
N GLY A 492 -29.35 9.82 -5.65
CA GLY A 492 -28.23 10.75 -5.75
C GLY A 492 -26.84 10.09 -5.71
N ALA A 493 -26.74 8.79 -5.43
CA ALA A 493 -25.47 8.08 -5.37
C ALA A 493 -24.85 7.79 -6.75
N ASN A 494 -25.63 7.89 -7.83
CA ASN A 494 -25.22 7.54 -9.21
C ASN A 494 -24.80 6.07 -9.36
N GLU A 495 -25.55 5.16 -8.74
CA GLU A 495 -25.22 3.74 -8.72
C GLU A 495 -25.15 3.12 -10.12
N GLY A 496 -26.06 3.45 -11.04
CA GLY A 496 -26.06 2.89 -12.40
C GLY A 496 -24.74 3.07 -13.17
N ALA A 497 -23.95 4.09 -12.82
CA ALA A 497 -22.63 4.36 -13.38
C ALA A 497 -21.48 4.04 -12.42
N ASP A 498 -21.67 3.08 -11.50
CA ASP A 498 -20.69 2.70 -10.45
C ASP A 498 -20.24 3.86 -9.56
N TYR A 499 -21.19 4.71 -9.17
CA TYR A 499 -20.94 5.84 -8.26
C TYR A 499 -19.93 6.85 -8.81
N ALA A 500 -19.79 6.91 -10.14
CA ALA A 500 -18.91 7.86 -10.82
C ALA A 500 -19.26 9.31 -10.44
N ASP A 501 -18.24 10.17 -10.36
CA ASP A 501 -18.41 11.59 -10.06
C ASP A 501 -19.30 12.26 -11.13
N THR A 502 -20.39 12.90 -10.66
CA THR A 502 -21.33 13.68 -11.49
C THR A 502 -21.12 15.19 -11.37
N THR A 503 -20.17 15.63 -10.54
CA THR A 503 -19.96 17.04 -10.22
C THR A 503 -18.97 17.75 -11.14
N GLY A 504 -18.21 16.99 -11.94
CA GLY A 504 -17.15 17.52 -12.80
C GLY A 504 -16.01 18.15 -12.01
N TRP A 505 -15.75 17.65 -10.80
CA TRP A 505 -14.73 18.23 -9.93
C TRP A 505 -13.34 18.10 -10.55
N THR A 506 -12.57 19.18 -10.46
CA THR A 506 -11.15 19.19 -10.79
C THR A 506 -10.37 19.86 -9.66
N SER A 507 -9.16 19.38 -9.42
CA SER A 507 -8.26 19.96 -8.44
C SER A 507 -7.68 21.27 -8.97
N VAL A 508 -7.66 22.31 -8.13
CA VAL A 508 -6.90 23.56 -8.41
C VAL A 508 -5.39 23.33 -8.30
N ASN A 509 -4.98 22.33 -7.51
CA ASN A 509 -3.60 21.96 -7.33
C ASN A 509 -3.20 20.84 -8.31
N PRO A 510 -2.03 20.92 -8.96
CA PRO A 510 -1.50 19.78 -9.71
C PRO A 510 -1.22 18.61 -8.74
N PRO A 511 -1.25 17.33 -9.18
CA PRO A 511 -1.08 16.20 -8.28
C PRO A 511 0.27 16.20 -7.55
N LEU A 512 0.26 15.82 -6.28
CA LEU A 512 1.48 15.63 -5.47
C LEU A 512 2.07 14.27 -5.78
N VAL A 513 3.23 14.23 -6.45
CA VAL A 513 3.98 12.98 -6.68
C VAL A 513 4.68 12.59 -5.38
N VAL A 514 4.17 11.56 -4.70
CA VAL A 514 4.63 11.20 -3.35
C VAL A 514 6.12 10.88 -3.30
N ASP A 515 6.64 10.24 -4.35
CA ASP A 515 8.04 9.85 -4.48
C ASP A 515 8.98 11.02 -4.81
N ARG A 516 8.47 12.24 -4.98
CA ARG A 516 9.27 13.46 -5.16
C ARG A 516 9.26 14.33 -3.90
N PRO A 517 10.35 15.06 -3.62
CA PRO A 517 10.41 15.96 -2.48
C PRO A 517 9.54 17.19 -2.71
N GLY A 518 8.91 17.66 -1.64
CA GLY A 518 8.09 18.85 -1.64
C GLY A 518 6.77 18.67 -2.40
N THR A 519 6.20 19.79 -2.83
CA THR A 519 5.00 19.81 -3.67
C THR A 519 4.95 21.12 -4.46
N VAL A 520 4.35 21.08 -5.65
CA VAL A 520 3.93 22.28 -6.38
C VAL A 520 2.45 22.49 -6.03
N CYS A 521 2.15 23.56 -5.31
CA CYS A 521 0.81 23.83 -4.79
C CYS A 521 0.41 25.27 -5.12
N VAL A 522 -0.74 25.45 -5.78
CA VAL A 522 -1.29 26.76 -6.15
C VAL A 522 -2.02 27.37 -4.96
N ASP A 523 -2.89 26.58 -4.32
CA ASP A 523 -3.61 26.96 -3.11
C ASP A 523 -3.32 25.93 -2.00
N PRO A 524 -2.51 26.27 -0.98
CA PRO A 524 -2.18 25.36 0.11
C PRO A 524 -3.37 25.05 1.04
N SER A 525 -4.47 25.80 0.96
CA SER A 525 -5.70 25.49 1.70
C SER A 525 -6.54 24.42 1.01
N ALA A 526 -6.34 24.19 -0.29
CA ALA A 526 -7.13 23.27 -1.09
C ALA A 526 -6.52 21.86 -1.17
N TYR A 527 -7.39 20.86 -1.27
CA TYR A 527 -7.06 19.46 -1.46
C TYR A 527 -6.22 19.27 -2.71
N GLN A 528 -5.18 18.45 -2.58
CA GLN A 528 -4.27 18.10 -3.67
C GLN A 528 -4.28 16.57 -3.83
N PRO A 529 -4.70 16.03 -4.99
CA PRO A 529 -4.69 14.59 -5.21
C PRO A 529 -3.25 14.07 -5.24
N LEU A 530 -3.03 12.87 -4.70
CA LEU A 530 -1.72 12.23 -4.74
C LEU A 530 -1.52 11.47 -6.06
N ASN A 531 -0.28 11.42 -6.54
CA ASN A 531 0.16 10.53 -7.60
C ASN A 531 1.06 9.45 -6.99
N LEU A 532 0.59 8.20 -7.04
CA LEU A 532 1.24 7.04 -6.44
C LEU A 532 1.85 6.14 -7.52
N ALA A 533 3.13 5.81 -7.40
CA ALA A 533 3.82 4.90 -8.31
C ALA A 533 3.26 3.46 -8.28
N ALA A 534 2.64 3.08 -7.15
CA ALA A 534 1.85 1.87 -6.99
C ALA A 534 0.64 2.19 -6.12
N ALA A 535 -0.53 1.64 -6.47
CA ALA A 535 -1.75 1.82 -5.72
C ALA A 535 -2.33 0.45 -5.33
N GLU A 536 -2.53 0.26 -4.04
CA GLU A 536 -3.11 -0.96 -3.48
C GLU A 536 -3.91 -0.53 -2.27
N THR A 537 -5.18 -0.95 -2.22
CA THR A 537 -6.06 -0.63 -1.10
C THR A 537 -5.55 -1.30 0.19
N GLN A 538 -6.09 -0.86 1.33
CA GLN A 538 -5.75 -1.48 2.61
C GLN A 538 -6.03 -2.99 2.61
N ASN A 539 -7.08 -3.47 1.93
CA ASN A 539 -7.46 -4.89 1.77
C ASN A 539 -6.78 -5.63 0.62
N GLY A 540 -5.68 -5.11 0.09
CA GLY A 540 -4.84 -5.85 -0.86
C GLY A 540 -5.32 -5.85 -2.31
N ILE A 541 -6.32 -5.02 -2.63
CA ILE A 541 -6.80 -4.88 -4.00
C ILE A 541 -5.87 -3.91 -4.74
N VAL A 542 -5.17 -4.42 -5.75
CA VAL A 542 -4.32 -3.62 -6.62
C VAL A 542 -5.20 -2.71 -7.49
N LEU A 543 -4.94 -1.41 -7.43
CA LEU A 543 -5.59 -0.40 -8.25
C LEU A 543 -4.62 0.11 -9.32
N PRO A 544 -5.12 0.75 -10.40
CA PRO A 544 -4.25 1.46 -11.33
C PRO A 544 -3.38 2.49 -10.57
N SER A 545 -2.06 2.42 -10.76
CA SER A 545 -1.13 3.44 -10.29
C SER A 545 -1.41 4.79 -10.95
N GLY A 546 -1.05 5.89 -10.28
CA GLY A 546 -1.19 7.24 -10.80
C GLY A 546 -1.99 8.16 -9.88
N VAL A 547 -2.72 9.09 -10.48
CA VAL A 547 -3.43 10.16 -9.78
C VAL A 547 -4.70 9.64 -9.12
N GLN A 548 -4.85 9.92 -7.83
CA GLN A 548 -6.07 9.64 -7.08
C GLN A 548 -7.28 10.43 -7.63
N GLY A 549 -8.41 9.74 -7.82
CA GLY A 549 -9.71 10.37 -8.06
C GLY A 549 -10.43 10.73 -6.75
N TYR A 550 -11.31 11.74 -6.76
CA TYR A 550 -12.09 12.09 -5.58
C TYR A 550 -13.24 11.10 -5.37
N ILE A 551 -13.07 10.18 -4.41
CA ILE A 551 -14.09 9.22 -4.02
C ILE A 551 -15.29 9.94 -3.39
N GLY A 552 -16.46 9.79 -4.00
CA GLY A 552 -17.73 10.30 -3.48
C GLY A 552 -17.94 11.81 -3.66
N ALA A 553 -17.36 12.44 -4.68
CA ALA A 553 -17.52 13.88 -4.90
C ALA A 553 -19.00 14.35 -4.98
N ASN A 554 -19.92 13.49 -5.43
CA ASN A 554 -21.37 13.74 -5.49
C ASN A 554 -22.14 13.36 -4.21
N TRP A 555 -21.48 12.83 -3.16
CA TRP A 555 -22.17 12.16 -2.05
C TRP A 555 -23.11 13.06 -1.24
N ARG A 556 -22.90 14.38 -1.27
CA ARG A 556 -23.81 15.37 -0.66
C ARG A 556 -25.22 15.36 -1.25
N ALA A 557 -25.38 14.80 -2.46
CA ALA A 557 -26.64 14.68 -3.17
C ALA A 557 -27.42 13.41 -2.81
N VAL A 558 -26.79 12.48 -2.08
CA VAL A 558 -27.44 11.25 -1.64
C VAL A 558 -28.57 11.59 -0.66
N THR A 559 -29.70 10.90 -0.81
CA THR A 559 -30.89 11.10 0.01
C THR A 559 -30.61 10.61 1.45
N PRO A 560 -30.76 11.48 2.47
CA PRO A 560 -30.55 11.10 3.86
C PRO A 560 -31.73 10.30 4.43
N PHE A 561 -31.47 9.61 5.53
CA PHE A 561 -32.44 8.93 6.37
C PHE A 561 -33.20 9.91 7.27
N ALA A 562 -32.48 10.68 8.10
CA ALA A 562 -33.03 11.54 9.13
C ALA A 562 -32.77 13.04 8.87
N LEU A 563 -31.64 13.38 8.25
CA LEU A 563 -31.26 14.76 8.01
C LEU A 563 -32.23 15.49 7.08
N ARG A 564 -32.44 16.78 7.34
CA ARG A 564 -33.29 17.66 6.52
C ARG A 564 -32.61 19.02 6.37
N ARG A 565 -32.56 19.52 5.13
CA ARG A 565 -32.10 20.89 4.87
C ARG A 565 -33.18 21.89 5.22
N VAL A 566 -32.77 23.03 5.78
CA VAL A 566 -33.62 24.21 5.91
C VAL A 566 -33.27 25.16 4.77
N GLY A 567 -34.12 25.20 3.75
CA GLY A 567 -33.86 25.98 2.54
C GLY A 567 -32.64 25.47 1.76
N GLY A 568 -31.76 26.38 1.33
CA GLY A 568 -30.54 26.06 0.57
C GLY A 568 -29.26 25.94 1.41
N ALA A 569 -29.37 25.95 2.74
CA ALA A 569 -28.22 25.85 3.64
C ALA A 569 -27.59 24.44 3.64
N PRO A 570 -26.29 24.32 3.99
CA PRO A 570 -25.71 23.03 4.34
C PRO A 570 -26.44 22.41 5.55
N TYR A 571 -26.33 21.10 5.73
CA TYR A 571 -26.90 20.42 6.90
C TYR A 571 -26.28 20.95 8.20
N PHE A 572 -25.00 21.28 8.14
CA PHE A 572 -24.22 21.82 9.25
C PHE A 572 -23.39 23.00 8.76
N ASP A 573 -23.35 24.08 9.55
CA ASP A 573 -22.51 25.25 9.29
C ASP A 573 -21.63 25.49 10.52
N TRP A 574 -20.36 25.11 10.39
CA TRP A 574 -19.33 25.28 11.42
C TRP A 574 -18.51 26.56 11.22
N GLY A 575 -18.93 27.43 10.29
CA GLY A 575 -18.15 28.58 9.86
C GLY A 575 -17.08 28.23 8.82
N PRO A 576 -16.09 29.11 8.61
CA PRO A 576 -15.07 28.89 7.59
C PRO A 576 -14.20 27.66 7.93
N PRO A 577 -13.81 26.86 6.92
CA PRO A 577 -12.93 25.71 7.14
C PRO A 577 -11.52 26.17 7.55
N PRO A 578 -10.68 25.25 8.04
CA PRO A 578 -9.25 25.51 8.23
C PRO A 578 -8.60 25.97 6.91
N THR A 579 -7.94 27.14 6.94
CA THR A 579 -7.20 27.69 5.81
C THR A 579 -5.73 27.90 6.18
N TRP A 580 -4.86 27.90 5.17
CA TRP A 580 -3.41 27.98 5.38
C TRP A 580 -2.95 29.27 6.07
N ASP A 581 -3.65 30.37 5.84
CA ASP A 581 -3.35 31.70 6.37
C ASP A 581 -3.81 31.90 7.83
N GLN A 582 -4.52 30.94 8.42
CA GLN A 582 -4.92 30.99 9.83
C GLN A 582 -3.69 30.89 10.75
N PRO A 583 -3.60 31.74 11.79
CA PRO A 583 -2.50 31.68 12.76
C PRO A 583 -2.30 30.29 13.39
N GLU A 584 -3.39 29.55 13.60
CA GLU A 584 -3.43 28.24 14.24
C GLU A 584 -2.92 27.12 13.33
N MET A 585 -2.92 27.30 12.00
CA MET A 585 -2.57 26.25 11.04
C MET A 585 -1.18 25.66 11.31
N LYS A 586 -0.19 26.51 11.61
CA LYS A 586 1.16 26.04 11.95
C LYS A 586 1.18 25.19 13.22
N ALA A 587 0.35 25.52 14.21
CA ALA A 587 0.25 24.75 15.45
C ALA A 587 -0.37 23.38 15.17
N TRP A 588 -1.43 23.30 14.35
CA TRP A 588 -2.06 22.05 13.96
C TRP A 588 -1.12 21.16 13.13
N VAL A 589 -0.40 21.73 12.16
CA VAL A 589 0.63 21.01 11.39
C VAL A 589 1.75 20.50 12.29
N THR A 590 2.23 21.33 13.22
CA THR A 590 3.25 20.93 14.20
C THR A 590 2.78 19.78 15.07
N GLN A 591 1.51 19.75 15.44
CA GLN A 591 0.93 18.66 16.22
C GLN A 591 0.88 17.35 15.43
N VAL A 592 0.58 17.39 14.13
CA VAL A 592 0.64 16.19 13.28
C VAL A 592 2.07 15.63 13.23
N ILE A 593 3.07 16.50 13.04
CA ILE A 593 4.50 16.11 13.08
C ILE A 593 4.83 15.53 14.46
N ARG A 594 4.34 16.14 15.54
CA ARG A 594 4.53 15.62 16.90
C ARG A 594 3.94 14.22 17.07
N ARG A 595 2.69 14.00 16.68
CA ARG A 595 2.03 12.67 16.81
C ARG A 595 2.76 11.58 16.04
N THR A 596 3.30 11.90 14.86
CA THR A 596 4.10 10.95 14.08
C THR A 596 5.51 10.73 14.65
N ALA A 597 6.05 11.68 15.42
CA ALA A 597 7.28 11.48 16.20
C ALA A 597 7.05 10.62 17.46
N GLU A 598 5.84 10.62 18.01
CA GLU A 598 5.47 9.83 19.20
C GLU A 598 5.25 8.33 18.91
N LEU A 599 5.34 7.92 17.64
CA LEU A 599 5.22 6.51 17.22
C LEU A 599 6.45 5.66 17.56
N ASP A 600 7.51 6.29 18.06
CA ASP A 600 8.74 5.63 18.48
C ASP A 600 8.48 4.75 19.71
N HIS A 601 8.51 3.42 19.52
CA HIS A 601 8.31 2.49 20.64
C HIS A 601 9.58 2.28 21.47
N GLU A 602 10.73 2.75 20.99
CA GLU A 602 12.03 2.61 21.66
C GLU A 602 12.41 3.87 22.46
N ASP A 603 11.59 4.94 22.42
CA ASP A 603 11.89 6.21 23.12
C ASP A 603 11.76 6.13 24.66
N GLY A 604 11.27 5.00 25.18
CA GLY A 604 11.05 4.75 26.61
C GLY A 604 9.85 5.49 27.22
N ALA A 605 9.11 6.27 26.43
CA ALA A 605 7.91 6.95 26.89
C ALA A 605 6.77 5.94 27.07
N THR A 606 6.05 6.04 28.18
CA THR A 606 4.91 5.19 28.50
C THR A 606 3.66 6.03 28.71
N LEU A 607 2.49 5.41 28.53
CA LEU A 607 1.18 6.02 28.71
C LEU A 607 0.27 5.03 29.44
N ASP A 608 -0.45 5.50 30.47
CA ASP A 608 -1.56 4.75 31.07
C ASP A 608 -2.81 4.95 30.20
N ILE A 609 -3.13 3.91 29.43
CA ILE A 609 -4.27 3.88 28.49
C ILE A 609 -5.52 3.25 29.11
N SER A 610 -5.55 3.08 30.44
CA SER A 610 -6.74 2.59 31.13
C SER A 610 -7.87 3.64 31.09
N PRO A 611 -9.15 3.22 31.17
CA PRO A 611 -10.24 4.18 31.27
C PRO A 611 -10.15 5.07 32.50
N GLY A 612 -9.36 4.69 33.52
CA GLY A 612 -9.06 5.51 34.69
C GLY A 612 -8.28 6.79 34.40
N ARG A 613 -7.58 6.85 33.26
CA ARG A 613 -6.67 7.95 32.89
C ARG A 613 -6.82 8.45 31.46
N TYR A 614 -7.44 7.68 30.57
CA TYR A 614 -7.55 8.00 29.15
C TYR A 614 -9.02 7.92 28.70
N GLY A 615 -9.50 8.92 27.95
CA GLY A 615 -10.93 9.07 27.62
C GLY A 615 -11.68 10.04 28.53
N ASN A 616 -13.02 9.96 28.52
CA ASN A 616 -13.95 10.89 29.16
C ASN A 616 -13.82 12.34 28.68
N ASN A 617 -13.56 12.55 27.38
CA ASN A 617 -13.35 13.89 26.86
C ASN A 617 -14.68 14.65 26.70
N PRO A 618 -14.68 15.98 26.94
CA PRO A 618 -15.72 16.85 26.41
C PRO A 618 -15.84 16.71 24.88
N LEU A 619 -17.04 16.91 24.33
CA LEU A 619 -17.28 16.82 22.88
C LEU A 619 -16.39 17.79 22.09
N GLY A 620 -15.54 17.23 21.23
CA GLY A 620 -14.58 18.00 20.42
C GLY A 620 -13.37 18.49 21.22
N ALA A 621 -12.89 17.68 22.15
CA ALA A 621 -11.67 17.88 22.93
C ALA A 621 -10.93 16.54 23.16
N ASP A 622 -9.68 16.62 23.64
CA ASP A 622 -8.83 15.47 23.96
C ASP A 622 -8.11 15.66 25.31
N ASP A 623 -8.84 16.13 26.32
CA ASP A 623 -8.30 16.47 27.65
C ASP A 623 -7.95 15.25 28.52
N ASN A 624 -8.53 14.09 28.18
CA ASN A 624 -8.35 12.80 28.83
C ASN A 624 -8.45 12.80 30.36
N PRO A 625 -9.55 13.32 30.97
CA PRO A 625 -9.69 13.32 32.42
C PRO A 625 -9.88 11.90 33.02
N GLY A 626 -10.29 10.92 32.20
CA GLY A 626 -10.55 9.54 32.62
C GLY A 626 -11.84 9.38 33.46
N HIS A 627 -12.20 8.12 33.70
CA HIS A 627 -13.30 7.66 34.53
C HIS A 627 -12.74 7.06 35.83
N PRO A 628 -12.92 7.67 37.01
CA PRO A 628 -12.26 7.18 38.23
C PRO A 628 -12.73 5.79 38.69
N GLN A 629 -13.94 5.36 38.31
CA GLN A 629 -14.53 4.08 38.70
C GLN A 629 -15.37 3.49 37.57
N ASN A 630 -15.41 2.16 37.51
CA ASN A 630 -16.32 1.41 36.65
C ASN A 630 -17.74 1.46 37.26
N PRO A 631 -18.75 1.93 36.50
CA PRO A 631 -20.10 2.14 37.04
C PRO A 631 -20.84 0.84 37.35
N THR A 632 -20.43 -0.29 36.77
CA THR A 632 -21.05 -1.60 37.00
C THR A 632 -20.48 -2.27 38.25
N THR A 633 -19.16 -2.18 38.46
CA THR A 633 -18.48 -2.87 39.57
C THR A 633 -18.26 -1.98 40.81
N GLY A 634 -18.30 -0.66 40.65
CA GLY A 634 -17.95 0.32 41.68
C GLY A 634 -16.45 0.37 42.01
N GLN A 635 -15.61 -0.37 41.29
CA GLN A 635 -14.16 -0.41 41.51
C GLN A 635 -13.42 0.57 40.59
N PRO A 636 -12.25 1.10 41.01
CA PRO A 636 -11.40 1.87 40.11
C PRO A 636 -10.89 1.01 38.94
N TYR A 637 -10.71 1.62 37.76
CA TYR A 637 -10.06 0.92 36.66
C TYR A 637 -8.57 0.69 37.00
N PRO A 638 -8.06 -0.54 36.85
CA PRO A 638 -6.64 -0.81 36.99
C PRO A 638 -5.83 -0.05 35.94
N ALA A 639 -4.64 0.40 36.32
CA ALA A 639 -3.71 1.04 35.38
C ALA A 639 -3.34 0.08 34.24
N ASN A 640 -3.22 0.61 33.03
CA ASN A 640 -2.87 -0.13 31.82
C ASN A 640 -1.76 0.64 31.10
N VAL A 641 -0.52 0.45 31.57
CA VAL A 641 0.64 1.21 31.11
C VAL A 641 1.33 0.49 29.96
N VAL A 642 1.44 1.15 28.81
CA VAL A 642 2.08 0.62 27.60
C VAL A 642 3.09 1.62 27.02
N PRO A 643 4.04 1.20 26.17
CA PRO A 643 4.86 2.12 25.39
C PRO A 643 3.97 3.04 24.55
N ARG A 644 4.24 4.35 24.57
CA ARG A 644 3.43 5.35 23.85
C ARG A 644 3.46 5.09 22.34
N GLY A 645 4.62 4.71 21.79
CA GLY A 645 4.76 4.38 20.38
C GLY A 645 3.91 3.17 19.95
N ASP A 646 3.85 2.14 20.79
CA ASP A 646 2.97 0.99 20.54
C ASP A 646 1.49 1.39 20.55
N PHE A 647 1.07 2.21 21.52
CA PHE A 647 -0.30 2.73 21.56
C PHE A 647 -0.63 3.54 20.31
N GLY A 648 0.22 4.49 19.90
CA GLY A 648 -0.02 5.34 18.74
C GLY A 648 -0.14 4.54 17.43
N ARG A 649 0.73 3.54 17.23
CA ARG A 649 0.70 2.67 16.03
C ARG A 649 -0.53 1.75 16.02
N VAL A 650 -0.82 1.10 17.15
CA VAL A 650 -2.02 0.24 17.28
C VAL A 650 -3.29 1.05 17.08
N LEU A 651 -3.38 2.24 17.69
CA LEU A 651 -4.53 3.12 17.57
C LEU A 651 -4.72 3.57 16.11
N ALA A 652 -3.64 3.96 15.43
CA ALA A 652 -3.67 4.36 14.03
C ALA A 652 -4.16 3.23 13.12
N GLU A 653 -3.72 1.99 13.31
CA GLU A 653 -4.09 0.85 12.45
C GLU A 653 -5.45 0.24 12.79
N PHE A 654 -5.81 0.13 14.08
CA PHE A 654 -7.13 -0.35 14.51
C PHE A 654 -8.26 0.49 13.92
N TRP A 655 -8.13 1.81 13.96
CA TRP A 655 -9.12 2.73 13.39
C TRP A 655 -8.80 3.16 11.95
N ALA A 656 -7.70 2.70 11.34
CA ALA A 656 -7.50 2.85 9.90
C ALA A 656 -8.28 1.84 9.09
N ASP A 657 -8.90 0.86 9.74
CA ASP A 657 -9.73 -0.11 9.06
C ASP A 657 -8.92 -0.85 7.99
N GLY A 658 -7.88 -1.56 8.46
CA GLY A 658 -6.89 -2.29 7.66
C GLY A 658 -7.44 -3.43 6.77
N PRO A 659 -6.59 -4.37 6.31
CA PRO A 659 -6.90 -5.26 5.19
C PRO A 659 -8.12 -6.19 5.32
N LYS A 660 -8.60 -6.38 6.54
CA LYS A 660 -9.76 -7.22 6.84
C LYS A 660 -10.94 -6.40 7.35
N SER A 661 -10.90 -5.08 7.22
CA SER A 661 -11.91 -4.19 7.79
C SER A 661 -13.14 -4.03 6.90
N GLU A 662 -14.23 -3.71 7.55
CA GLU A 662 -15.55 -3.38 7.05
C GLU A 662 -15.70 -1.85 6.82
N THR A 663 -14.59 -1.11 6.81
CA THR A 663 -14.51 0.38 6.79
C THR A 663 -15.18 1.02 8.02
N PRO A 664 -15.04 2.34 8.26
CA PRO A 664 -15.55 2.94 9.49
C PRO A 664 -17.03 2.64 9.80
N PRO A 665 -17.98 2.73 8.85
CA PRO A 665 -19.38 2.40 9.16
C PRO A 665 -19.60 0.92 9.53
N GLY A 666 -18.87 -0.01 8.92
CA GLY A 666 -18.98 -1.44 9.21
C GLY A 666 -18.31 -1.84 10.53
N HIS A 667 -17.20 -1.19 10.90
CA HIS A 667 -16.55 -1.38 12.21
C HIS A 667 -17.55 -1.14 13.36
N TRP A 668 -18.37 -0.09 13.27
CA TRP A 668 -19.39 0.19 14.28
C TRP A 668 -20.53 -0.84 14.32
N ASN A 669 -20.80 -1.56 13.22
CA ASN A 669 -21.69 -2.73 13.27
C ASN A 669 -21.03 -3.88 14.05
N VAL A 670 -19.74 -4.13 13.86
CA VAL A 670 -18.98 -5.14 14.62
C VAL A 670 -19.02 -4.83 16.13
N LEU A 671 -18.80 -3.57 16.53
CA LEU A 671 -18.89 -3.17 17.94
C LEU A 671 -20.32 -3.31 18.49
N ALA A 672 -21.34 -2.86 17.75
CA ALA A 672 -22.74 -2.99 18.15
C ALA A 672 -23.17 -4.46 18.33
N ASN A 673 -22.66 -5.32 17.46
CA ASN A 673 -22.82 -6.77 17.51
C ASN A 673 -22.18 -7.36 18.77
N GLN A 674 -20.94 -7.00 19.09
CA GLN A 674 -20.25 -7.43 20.31
C GLN A 674 -20.96 -6.97 21.59
N VAL A 675 -21.49 -5.75 21.60
CA VAL A 675 -22.33 -5.24 22.70
C VAL A 675 -23.56 -6.12 22.88
N SER A 676 -24.25 -6.45 21.79
CA SER A 676 -25.46 -7.29 21.80
C SER A 676 -25.18 -8.74 22.21
N ASP A 677 -23.97 -9.23 21.98
CA ASP A 677 -23.50 -10.58 22.33
C ASP A 677 -22.95 -10.67 23.77
N SER A 678 -22.81 -9.53 24.45
CA SER A 678 -22.23 -9.48 25.79
C SER A 678 -23.06 -10.26 26.80
N ALA A 679 -22.38 -11.02 27.68
CA ALA A 679 -23.04 -11.86 28.68
C ALA A 679 -23.92 -11.01 29.61
N GLY A 680 -25.19 -11.39 29.73
CA GLY A 680 -26.16 -10.70 30.58
C GLY A 680 -26.67 -9.36 30.02
N PHE A 681 -26.35 -9.02 28.77
CA PHE A 681 -26.92 -7.85 28.10
C PHE A 681 -28.43 -8.03 27.89
N ALA A 682 -29.22 -7.15 28.51
CA ALA A 682 -30.68 -7.16 28.38
C ALA A 682 -31.09 -6.32 27.16
N ARG A 683 -31.73 -6.96 26.18
CA ARG A 683 -32.15 -6.32 24.91
C ARG A 683 -33.39 -5.45 25.11
N ARG A 684 -33.24 -4.31 25.77
CA ARG A 684 -34.33 -3.36 26.09
C ARG A 684 -34.06 -2.04 25.38
N LEU A 685 -35.00 -1.56 24.58
CA LEU A 685 -34.86 -0.27 23.90
C LEU A 685 -34.77 0.84 24.94
N GLY A 686 -33.71 1.65 24.87
CA GLY A 686 -33.43 2.68 25.86
C GLY A 686 -33.11 2.14 27.26
N GLY A 687 -32.75 0.87 27.39
CA GLY A 687 -32.48 0.22 28.67
C GLY A 687 -33.73 0.01 29.55
N VAL A 688 -34.93 0.29 29.03
CA VAL A 688 -36.20 0.25 29.75
C VAL A 688 -37.26 -0.57 29.01
N GLY A 689 -38.39 -0.84 29.67
CA GLY A 689 -39.49 -1.58 29.04
C GLY A 689 -39.23 -3.08 28.90
N PRO A 690 -40.02 -3.82 28.10
CA PRO A 690 -39.87 -5.26 27.92
C PRO A 690 -38.59 -5.62 27.16
N GLU A 691 -38.07 -6.82 27.41
CA GLU A 691 -36.94 -7.35 26.67
C GLU A 691 -37.39 -7.90 25.32
N LEU A 692 -36.69 -7.49 24.27
CA LEU A 692 -36.90 -7.92 22.90
C LEU A 692 -36.23 -9.27 22.66
N ASP A 693 -36.84 -10.07 21.79
CA ASP A 693 -36.14 -11.22 21.22
C ASP A 693 -34.96 -10.74 20.34
N PRO A 694 -33.95 -11.59 20.10
CA PRO A 694 -32.76 -11.19 19.35
C PRO A 694 -33.05 -10.62 17.95
N LEU A 695 -34.06 -11.16 17.24
CA LEU A 695 -34.38 -10.66 15.91
C LEU A 695 -34.99 -9.26 15.97
N ALA A 696 -35.95 -9.05 16.86
CA ALA A 696 -36.55 -7.74 17.08
C ALA A 696 -35.48 -6.72 17.48
N TRP A 697 -34.58 -7.05 18.42
CA TRP A 697 -33.47 -6.18 18.79
C TRP A 697 -32.58 -5.80 17.60
N ASP A 698 -32.12 -6.78 16.82
CA ASP A 698 -31.18 -6.55 15.72
C ASP A 698 -31.77 -5.66 14.62
N VAL A 699 -33.06 -5.83 14.26
CA VAL A 699 -33.68 -4.97 13.24
C VAL A 699 -33.89 -3.53 13.72
N HIS A 700 -34.16 -3.31 15.01
CA HIS A 700 -34.25 -1.96 15.58
C HIS A 700 -32.86 -1.30 15.61
N LEU A 701 -31.87 -2.02 16.14
CA LEU A 701 -30.48 -1.58 16.22
C LEU A 701 -29.94 -1.20 14.86
N TYR A 702 -30.05 -2.08 13.86
CA TYR A 702 -29.49 -1.82 12.54
C TYR A 702 -30.20 -0.69 11.80
N LEU A 703 -31.52 -0.51 11.97
CA LEU A 703 -32.21 0.63 11.35
C LEU A 703 -31.66 1.97 11.87
N ALA A 704 -31.53 2.12 13.19
CA ALA A 704 -31.00 3.35 13.78
C ALA A 704 -29.50 3.54 13.49
N LEU A 705 -28.69 2.51 13.73
CA LEU A 705 -27.23 2.57 13.57
C LEU A 705 -26.85 2.84 12.12
N ASN A 706 -27.42 2.07 11.18
CA ASN A 706 -27.03 2.18 9.78
C ASN A 706 -27.67 3.40 9.11
N GLY A 707 -28.82 3.87 9.59
CA GLY A 707 -29.35 5.18 9.24
C GLY A 707 -28.43 6.32 9.68
N ALA A 708 -27.88 6.24 10.90
CA ALA A 708 -26.95 7.24 11.42
C ALA A 708 -25.63 7.28 10.65
N VAL A 709 -25.01 6.13 10.37
CA VAL A 709 -23.76 6.12 9.59
C VAL A 709 -23.99 6.49 8.12
N HIS A 710 -25.15 6.20 7.53
CA HIS A 710 -25.52 6.68 6.19
C HIS A 710 -25.58 8.21 6.14
N ASP A 711 -26.28 8.83 7.10
CA ASP A 711 -26.37 10.29 7.21
C ASP A 711 -25.03 10.94 7.56
N ALA A 712 -24.20 10.26 8.37
CA ALA A 712 -22.85 10.72 8.69
C ALA A 712 -21.97 10.79 7.44
N ALA A 713 -22.09 9.83 6.50
CA ALA A 713 -21.40 9.90 5.22
C ALA A 713 -21.85 11.14 4.42
N ILE A 714 -23.15 11.40 4.36
CA ILE A 714 -23.72 12.52 3.61
C ILE A 714 -23.23 13.86 4.18
N ALA A 715 -23.33 14.02 5.51
CA ALA A 715 -22.89 15.24 6.20
C ALA A 715 -21.38 15.47 6.04
N ALA A 716 -20.56 14.44 6.23
CA ALA A 716 -19.11 14.58 6.09
C ALA A 716 -18.68 14.90 4.66
N TRP A 717 -19.27 14.26 3.65
CA TRP A 717 -18.93 14.51 2.25
C TRP A 717 -19.50 15.83 1.71
N GLU A 718 -20.59 16.35 2.28
CA GLU A 718 -21.00 17.73 2.03
C GLU A 718 -19.88 18.70 2.40
N GLN A 719 -19.38 18.64 3.64
CA GLN A 719 -18.32 19.53 4.11
C GLN A 719 -17.05 19.38 3.27
N LYS A 720 -16.67 18.14 2.93
CA LYS A 720 -15.52 17.87 2.05
C LYS A 720 -15.70 18.50 0.67
N ARG A 721 -16.91 18.46 0.11
CA ARG A 721 -17.20 19.00 -1.22
C ARG A 721 -17.32 20.52 -1.23
N GLU A 722 -17.84 21.13 -0.18
CA GLU A 722 -17.95 22.60 -0.06
C GLU A 722 -16.58 23.24 0.17
N HIS A 723 -15.77 22.65 1.04
CA HIS A 723 -14.55 23.28 1.52
C HIS A 723 -13.29 22.82 0.79
N LEU A 724 -13.28 21.60 0.27
CA LEU A 724 -12.13 21.00 -0.43
C LEU A 724 -10.81 21.18 0.36
N ALA A 725 -10.83 21.09 1.70
CA ALA A 725 -9.66 21.44 2.50
C ALA A 725 -8.47 20.49 2.30
N ALA A 726 -7.26 21.03 2.44
CA ALA A 726 -5.99 20.33 2.28
C ALA A 726 -5.78 19.17 3.27
N ARG A 727 -4.86 18.26 2.90
CA ARG A 727 -4.38 17.17 3.75
C ARG A 727 -3.03 17.54 4.39
N PRO A 728 -2.66 16.98 5.55
CA PRO A 728 -1.39 17.29 6.21
C PRO A 728 -0.15 17.10 5.33
N ILE A 729 -0.11 16.07 4.48
CA ILE A 729 1.03 15.86 3.56
C ILE A 729 1.27 17.05 2.62
N THR A 730 0.21 17.66 2.09
CA THR A 730 0.29 18.86 1.26
C THR A 730 0.81 20.04 2.08
N LEU A 731 0.21 20.29 3.25
CA LEU A 731 0.58 21.41 4.13
C LEU A 731 2.04 21.31 4.60
N ILE A 732 2.46 20.15 5.10
CA ILE A 732 3.81 19.92 5.61
C ILE A 732 4.83 20.08 4.49
N ARG A 733 4.64 19.43 3.34
CA ARG A 733 5.59 19.51 2.22
C ARG A 733 5.62 20.90 1.58
N TYR A 734 4.48 21.61 1.53
CA TYR A 734 4.41 22.98 1.07
C TYR A 734 5.18 23.93 1.99
N MET A 735 4.90 23.89 3.30
CA MET A 735 5.60 24.71 4.29
C MET A 735 7.10 24.39 4.33
N ALA A 736 7.48 23.11 4.24
CA ALA A 736 8.87 22.68 4.14
C ALA A 736 9.59 23.24 2.89
N GLY A 737 8.87 23.34 1.76
CA GLY A 737 9.37 23.97 0.52
C GLY A 737 9.71 25.44 0.69
N ARG A 738 9.04 26.14 1.62
CA ARG A 738 9.31 27.54 1.95
C ARG A 738 10.46 27.72 2.95
N GLY A 739 10.79 26.70 3.72
CA GLY A 739 11.85 26.74 4.73
C GLY A 739 11.31 26.83 6.15
N GLN A 740 11.95 27.63 6.99
CA GLN A 740 11.59 27.80 8.41
C GLN A 740 10.99 29.18 8.71
N SER A 741 10.11 29.30 9.69
CA SER A 741 9.39 30.55 10.01
C SER A 741 9.64 31.12 11.40
N SER A 742 10.65 30.63 12.13
CA SER A 742 10.91 31.01 13.52
C SER A 742 11.98 32.08 13.69
N ASP A 743 13.05 32.06 12.86
CA ASP A 743 14.19 32.97 13.01
C ASP A 743 14.48 33.73 11.71
N PRO A 744 14.11 35.02 11.60
CA PRO A 744 14.41 35.87 10.45
C PRO A 744 15.90 36.04 10.12
N GLY A 745 16.79 35.80 11.09
CA GLY A 745 18.24 35.90 10.93
C GLY A 745 18.92 34.60 10.50
N ALA A 746 18.21 33.47 10.55
CA ALA A 746 18.74 32.17 10.16
C ALA A 746 18.51 31.87 8.66
N PRO A 747 19.32 30.98 8.05
CA PRO A 747 19.09 30.53 6.68
C PRO A 747 17.68 29.99 6.44
N SER A 748 17.23 30.11 5.19
CA SER A 748 15.93 29.60 4.73
C SER A 748 14.73 30.10 5.53
N TYR A 749 14.81 31.32 6.06
CA TYR A 749 13.66 31.98 6.67
C TYR A 749 12.61 32.35 5.62
N ASP A 750 11.36 31.95 5.89
CA ASP A 750 10.16 32.40 5.19
C ASP A 750 8.98 32.39 6.17
N PRO A 751 8.19 33.46 6.28
CA PRO A 751 7.06 33.52 7.23
C PRO A 751 5.98 32.46 6.96
N GLY A 752 5.90 31.89 5.76
CA GLY A 752 5.04 30.77 5.39
C GLY A 752 5.65 29.38 5.60
N GLY A 753 6.91 29.30 6.08
CA GLY A 753 7.61 28.04 6.36
C GLY A 753 7.19 27.33 7.65
N LEU A 754 7.79 26.17 7.91
CA LEU A 754 7.55 25.40 9.14
C LEU A 754 8.15 26.11 10.36
N PRO A 755 7.49 26.14 11.52
CA PRO A 755 8.09 26.65 12.74
C PRO A 755 9.20 25.69 13.22
N LEU A 756 10.32 26.23 13.69
CA LEU A 756 11.35 25.46 14.37
C LEU A 756 10.88 25.09 15.77
N VAL A 757 11.01 23.81 16.13
CA VAL A 757 10.67 23.24 17.42
C VAL A 757 11.81 22.31 17.82
N PRO A 758 12.55 22.60 18.92
CA PRO A 758 13.66 21.76 19.35
C PRO A 758 13.26 20.28 19.44
N ASP A 759 14.14 19.39 18.98
CA ASP A 759 13.95 17.93 18.97
C ASP A 759 12.75 17.43 18.15
N LEU A 760 12.16 18.28 17.30
CA LEU A 760 11.02 17.91 16.45
C LEU A 760 11.12 18.48 15.03
N ILE A 761 11.37 19.79 14.88
CA ILE A 761 11.46 20.49 13.59
C ILE A 761 12.71 21.38 13.64
N GLU A 762 13.74 21.04 12.87
CA GLU A 762 15.04 21.69 12.97
C GLU A 762 15.59 22.11 11.61
N LEU A 763 16.40 23.16 11.61
CA LEU A 763 17.23 23.49 10.46
C LEU A 763 18.45 22.55 10.43
N ILE A 764 18.72 21.95 9.28
CA ILE A 764 19.93 21.14 9.08
C ILE A 764 21.11 22.10 9.00
N THR A 765 22.04 21.99 9.95
CA THR A 765 23.27 22.80 10.02
C THR A 765 24.50 21.94 9.75
N PRO A 766 25.66 22.54 9.37
CA PRO A 766 26.91 21.82 9.26
C PRO A 766 27.28 21.07 10.55
N ALA A 767 27.00 21.68 11.72
CA ALA A 767 27.25 21.05 13.01
C ALA A 767 26.33 19.84 13.22
N SER A 768 25.03 19.97 12.99
CA SER A 768 24.08 18.86 13.19
C SER A 768 24.26 17.71 12.19
N SER A 769 24.89 17.97 11.04
CA SER A 769 25.11 17.01 9.96
C SER A 769 26.55 16.52 9.83
N ALA A 770 27.42 16.89 10.77
CA ALA A 770 28.75 16.31 10.86
C ALA A 770 28.67 14.78 11.12
N PRO A 771 29.68 13.99 10.72
CA PRO A 771 29.69 12.54 10.96
C PRO A 771 29.40 12.19 12.43
N GLY A 772 28.48 11.23 12.65
CA GLY A 772 28.05 10.80 13.98
C GLY A 772 27.04 11.72 14.68
N GLN A 773 26.61 12.81 14.04
CA GLN A 773 25.55 13.69 14.55
C GLN A 773 24.17 13.30 14.00
N ARG A 774 23.11 13.81 14.63
CA ARG A 774 21.71 13.41 14.38
C ARG A 774 21.21 13.64 12.93
N HIS A 775 21.82 14.56 12.17
CA HIS A 775 21.50 14.82 10.76
C HIS A 775 22.63 14.37 9.82
N ALA A 776 23.53 13.48 10.23
CA ALA A 776 24.68 13.07 9.41
C ALA A 776 24.28 12.53 8.03
N HIS A 777 23.21 11.75 7.96
CA HIS A 777 22.64 11.23 6.69
C HIS A 777 21.99 12.30 5.81
N LEU A 778 21.78 13.51 6.35
CA LEU A 778 21.19 14.66 5.65
C LEU A 778 22.23 15.74 5.32
N ALA A 779 23.54 15.46 5.40
CA ALA A 779 24.61 16.44 5.17
C ALA A 779 24.54 17.17 3.82
N ARG A 780 23.97 16.54 2.79
CA ARG A 780 23.72 17.17 1.47
C ARG A 780 22.67 18.28 1.52
N HIS A 781 21.87 18.35 2.58
CA HIS A 781 20.68 19.20 2.69
C HIS A 781 20.83 20.28 3.77
N VAL A 782 22.06 20.68 4.09
CA VAL A 782 22.32 21.83 4.98
C VAL A 782 21.53 23.06 4.49
N GLY A 783 20.87 23.74 5.43
CA GLY A 783 19.95 24.85 5.17
C GLY A 783 18.50 24.43 4.91
N LYS A 784 18.20 23.14 4.73
CA LYS A 784 16.81 22.64 4.64
C LYS A 784 16.26 22.29 6.02
N VAL A 785 14.93 22.14 6.11
CA VAL A 785 14.23 21.75 7.34
C VAL A 785 14.17 20.22 7.45
N ALA A 786 14.56 19.69 8.60
CA ALA A 786 14.36 18.31 9.01
C ALA A 786 13.22 18.22 10.04
N VAL A 787 12.50 17.10 10.03
CA VAL A 787 11.50 16.75 11.03
C VAL A 787 11.82 15.38 11.62
N ARG A 788 11.61 15.21 12.93
CA ARG A 788 11.61 13.90 13.56
C ARG A 788 10.21 13.30 13.39
N SER A 789 10.11 12.17 12.71
CA SER A 789 8.84 11.52 12.37
C SER A 789 9.08 10.05 12.02
N TRP A 790 8.02 9.25 11.89
CA TRP A 790 8.09 7.96 11.21
C TRP A 790 8.78 8.11 9.85
N ARG A 791 9.79 7.27 9.58
CA ARG A 791 10.66 7.40 8.40
C ARG A 791 9.98 6.89 7.13
N GLY A 792 9.03 5.97 7.28
CA GLY A 792 8.31 5.32 6.18
C GLY A 792 8.25 3.80 6.34
N GLU A 793 7.51 3.16 5.45
CA GLU A 793 7.32 1.71 5.43
C GLU A 793 8.66 0.98 5.25
N PRO A 794 9.00 -0.01 6.09
CA PRO A 794 10.22 -0.80 5.96
C PRO A 794 10.15 -1.72 4.74
N GLY A 795 11.30 -2.25 4.31
CA GLY A 795 11.36 -3.15 3.15
C GLY A 795 10.62 -4.47 3.39
N GLU A 796 10.69 -5.02 4.60
CA GLU A 796 9.96 -6.22 5.03
C GLU A 796 8.99 -5.94 6.17
N ARG A 797 7.76 -5.55 5.84
CA ARG A 797 6.75 -5.18 6.85
C ARG A 797 6.48 -6.22 7.93
N GLY A 798 6.63 -7.52 7.64
CA GLY A 798 6.34 -8.59 8.58
C GLY A 798 7.50 -8.92 9.55
N ALA A 799 8.65 -8.27 9.40
CA ALA A 799 9.86 -8.59 10.17
C ALA A 799 10.68 -7.36 10.57
N GLU A 800 10.42 -6.20 9.97
CA GLU A 800 11.19 -4.98 10.18
C GLU A 800 10.29 -3.83 10.64
N VAL A 801 10.90 -2.87 11.33
CA VAL A 801 10.24 -1.64 11.79
C VAL A 801 10.77 -0.45 11.00
N GLY A 802 9.88 0.38 10.44
CA GLY A 802 10.26 1.60 9.73
C GLY A 802 10.88 2.62 10.68
N GLY A 803 10.35 2.70 11.90
CA GLY A 803 10.92 3.46 13.02
C GLY A 803 10.81 4.99 12.86
N VAL A 804 11.10 5.72 13.94
CA VAL A 804 11.10 7.18 13.98
C VAL A 804 12.53 7.71 13.90
N GLY A 805 12.73 8.75 13.10
CA GLY A 805 14.03 9.40 12.97
C GLY A 805 13.95 10.76 12.28
N TRP A 806 15.10 11.40 12.11
CA TRP A 806 15.20 12.65 11.37
C TRP A 806 15.08 12.40 9.87
N ILE A 807 14.11 13.03 9.22
CA ILE A 807 13.93 13.02 7.77
C ILE A 807 13.87 14.45 7.25
N ARG A 808 14.20 14.67 5.99
CA ARG A 808 13.96 15.96 5.34
C ARG A 808 12.44 16.19 5.28
N ALA A 809 11.98 17.35 5.74
CA ALA A 809 10.54 17.64 5.83
C ALA A 809 9.83 17.58 4.46
N LEU A 810 10.57 17.79 3.37
CA LEU A 810 10.11 17.65 2.00
C LEU A 810 9.72 16.22 1.62
N ASP A 811 10.28 15.21 2.27
CA ASP A 811 10.00 13.80 2.00
C ASP A 811 8.99 13.21 3.00
N TRP A 812 8.48 14.01 3.94
CA TRP A 812 7.56 13.55 4.98
C TRP A 812 6.34 12.84 4.37
N ILE A 813 5.99 11.70 4.96
CA ILE A 813 4.77 10.95 4.67
C ILE A 813 4.05 10.61 6.00
N PRO A 814 2.71 10.50 5.98
CA PRO A 814 1.93 10.01 7.12
C PRO A 814 2.26 8.55 7.45
N TYR A 815 1.94 8.11 8.67
CA TYR A 815 2.00 6.69 9.07
C TYR A 815 0.87 5.91 8.38
N GLN A 816 1.15 5.51 7.13
CA GLN A 816 0.28 4.77 6.22
C GLN A 816 1.14 3.97 5.24
N ARG A 817 0.55 2.92 4.62
CA ARG A 817 1.21 2.18 3.52
C ARG A 817 1.58 3.13 2.38
N ARG A 818 2.74 2.92 1.74
CA ARG A 818 3.20 3.69 0.58
C ARG A 818 2.25 3.60 -0.62
N THR A 819 1.51 2.50 -0.72
CA THR A 819 0.50 2.27 -1.77
C THR A 819 -0.88 2.88 -1.46
N PHE A 820 -1.07 3.39 -0.24
CA PHE A 820 -2.30 4.00 0.27
C PHE A 820 -1.98 5.11 1.27
N VAL A 821 -1.28 6.15 0.82
CA VAL A 821 -0.65 7.15 1.72
C VAL A 821 -1.67 8.06 2.40
N THR A 822 -2.70 8.49 1.69
CA THR A 822 -3.78 9.31 2.26
C THR A 822 -5.06 8.99 1.48
N PRO A 823 -6.22 8.86 2.16
CA PRO A 823 -7.48 8.58 1.46
C PRO A 823 -7.81 9.64 0.41
N ALA A 824 -8.38 9.18 -0.72
CA ALA A 824 -8.57 9.97 -1.93
C ALA A 824 -9.80 10.91 -1.86
N PHE A 825 -9.81 11.81 -0.88
CA PHE A 825 -10.82 12.85 -0.66
C PHE A 825 -10.29 13.96 0.27
N PRO A 826 -10.87 15.19 0.23
CA PRO A 826 -10.47 16.33 1.05
C PRO A 826 -10.43 16.06 2.56
N GLY A 827 -9.69 16.88 3.31
CA GLY A 827 -9.50 16.74 4.76
C GLY A 827 -10.76 17.05 5.57
N TYR A 828 -11.30 18.25 5.42
CA TYR A 828 -12.33 18.77 6.32
C TYR A 828 -13.74 18.30 5.92
N LEU A 829 -14.53 17.64 6.77
CA LEU A 829 -14.21 17.14 8.11
C LEU A 829 -13.93 15.62 8.11
N SER A 830 -13.36 15.09 9.18
CA SER A 830 -12.97 13.69 9.31
C SER A 830 -14.19 12.76 9.27
N GLY A 831 -14.27 11.92 8.23
CA GLY A 831 -15.35 10.91 8.14
C GLY A 831 -15.32 9.93 9.30
N HIS A 832 -14.14 9.48 9.73
CA HIS A 832 -14.01 8.55 10.87
C HIS A 832 -14.61 9.13 12.14
N SER A 833 -14.33 10.41 12.42
CA SER A 833 -14.86 11.12 13.58
C SER A 833 -16.38 11.24 13.53
N THR A 834 -16.94 11.55 12.35
CA THR A 834 -18.39 11.69 12.14
C THR A 834 -19.14 10.36 12.21
N PHE A 835 -18.68 9.32 11.52
CA PHE A 835 -19.26 7.98 11.63
C PHE A 835 -19.25 7.47 13.06
N SER A 836 -18.11 7.61 13.73
CA SER A 836 -17.90 7.03 15.04
C SER A 836 -18.72 7.72 16.11
N ARG A 837 -18.79 9.05 16.08
CA ARG A 837 -19.62 9.75 17.05
C ARG A 837 -21.11 9.51 16.82
N ALA A 838 -21.56 9.46 15.55
CA ALA A 838 -22.96 9.14 15.25
C ALA A 838 -23.37 7.74 15.76
N ALA A 839 -22.52 6.74 15.54
CA ALA A 839 -22.74 5.39 16.04
C ALA A 839 -22.73 5.32 17.58
N ALA A 840 -21.80 6.02 18.24
CA ALA A 840 -21.73 6.07 19.70
C ALA A 840 -22.97 6.70 20.34
N GLU A 841 -23.55 7.74 19.73
CA GLU A 841 -24.84 8.30 20.19
C GLU A 841 -25.97 7.27 20.04
N VAL A 842 -26.08 6.61 18.88
CA VAL A 842 -27.11 5.57 18.69
C VAL A 842 -26.97 4.45 19.71
N LEU A 843 -25.74 3.95 19.96
CA LEU A 843 -25.51 2.90 20.94
C LEU A 843 -25.84 3.37 22.37
N THR A 844 -25.52 4.61 22.70
CA THR A 844 -25.87 5.19 24.01
C THR A 844 -27.38 5.22 24.20
N GLU A 845 -28.10 5.77 23.22
CA GLU A 845 -29.54 5.91 23.25
C GLU A 845 -30.27 4.56 23.23
N ILE A 846 -29.89 3.64 22.33
CA ILE A 846 -30.61 2.37 22.19
C ILE A 846 -30.36 1.42 23.37
N THR A 847 -29.18 1.45 23.97
CA THR A 847 -28.87 0.62 25.15
C THR A 847 -29.29 1.28 26.46
N GLY A 848 -29.61 2.59 26.44
CA GLY A 848 -29.95 3.38 27.63
C GLY A 848 -28.76 3.70 28.53
N SER A 849 -27.53 3.50 28.05
CA SER A 849 -26.31 3.69 28.82
C SER A 849 -25.16 4.10 27.90
N PRO A 850 -24.32 5.08 28.26
CA PRO A 850 -23.14 5.41 27.47
C PRO A 850 -22.01 4.38 27.64
N TYR A 851 -22.10 3.52 28.65
CA TYR A 851 -21.07 2.54 28.99
C TYR A 851 -21.26 1.23 28.22
N PHE A 852 -20.14 0.64 27.81
CA PHE A 852 -20.12 -0.75 27.35
C PHE A 852 -20.70 -1.69 28.42
N PRO A 853 -21.32 -2.83 28.05
CA PRO A 853 -21.77 -3.83 29.03
C PRO A 853 -20.65 -4.22 30.01
N GLY A 854 -20.95 -4.25 31.31
CA GLY A 854 -19.94 -4.48 32.35
C GLY A 854 -19.04 -3.26 32.65
N GLY A 855 -19.27 -2.12 31.98
CA GLY A 855 -18.49 -0.90 32.10
C GLY A 855 -17.13 -0.94 31.41
N LEU A 856 -16.87 -1.89 30.50
CA LEU A 856 -15.58 -2.00 29.83
C LEU A 856 -15.68 -2.72 28.47
N GLY A 857 -15.36 -2.00 27.40
CA GLY A 857 -15.03 -2.57 26.09
C GLY A 857 -13.51 -2.74 25.96
N THR A 858 -13.08 -3.80 25.27
CA THR A 858 -11.63 -4.08 25.08
C THR A 858 -11.31 -4.64 23.72
N PHE A 859 -10.11 -4.32 23.22
CA PHE A 859 -9.51 -4.97 22.06
C PHE A 859 -8.01 -5.21 22.31
N THR A 860 -7.49 -6.40 22.01
CA THR A 860 -6.06 -6.71 22.19
C THR A 860 -5.35 -6.87 20.84
N ALA A 861 -4.43 -5.95 20.56
CA ALA A 861 -3.41 -6.10 19.54
C ALA A 861 -2.26 -6.95 20.10
N ARG A 862 -2.01 -8.10 19.47
CA ARG A 862 -0.97 -9.04 19.91
C ARG A 862 0.41 -8.58 19.46
N ALA A 863 1.41 -8.72 20.33
CA ALA A 863 2.79 -8.40 20.02
C ALA A 863 3.28 -9.13 18.75
N GLY A 864 4.08 -8.43 17.94
CA GLY A 864 4.74 -8.95 16.73
C GLY A 864 3.83 -9.59 15.67
N SER A 865 2.53 -9.27 15.68
CA SER A 865 1.56 -9.98 14.81
C SER A 865 0.33 -9.18 14.42
N TYR A 866 0.17 -7.94 14.91
CA TYR A 866 -1.02 -7.13 14.63
C TYR A 866 -0.78 -6.04 13.58
N LEU A 867 0.33 -5.31 13.67
CA LEU A 867 0.61 -4.21 12.75
C LEU A 867 0.88 -4.75 11.34
N VAL A 868 0.39 -4.04 10.34
CA VAL A 868 0.49 -4.40 8.92
C VAL A 868 1.44 -3.47 8.19
N PHE A 869 1.67 -2.24 8.68
CA PHE A 869 2.54 -1.27 8.04
C PHE A 869 4.02 -1.55 8.32
N GLU A 870 4.32 -2.18 9.45
CA GLU A 870 5.63 -2.58 9.94
C GLU A 870 5.46 -3.63 11.05
N ASP A 871 6.54 -4.25 11.52
CA ASP A 871 6.46 -5.23 12.60
C ASP A 871 6.04 -4.59 13.93
N GLY A 872 5.24 -5.34 14.69
CA GLY A 872 4.79 -4.96 16.02
C GLY A 872 3.30 -5.21 16.32
N PRO A 873 2.78 -4.66 17.43
CA PRO A 873 3.48 -3.86 18.45
C PRO A 873 4.56 -4.65 19.21
N SER A 874 5.41 -3.96 19.97
CA SER A 874 6.49 -4.62 20.74
C SER A 874 5.99 -5.38 21.98
N VAL A 875 4.84 -5.01 22.50
CA VAL A 875 4.12 -5.70 23.57
C VAL A 875 2.65 -5.88 23.20
N ASP A 876 1.93 -6.77 23.90
CA ASP A 876 0.47 -6.81 23.78
C ASP A 876 -0.11 -5.46 24.21
N VAL A 877 -0.85 -4.80 23.31
CA VAL A 877 -1.56 -3.55 23.60
C VAL A 877 -3.03 -3.88 23.70
N THR A 878 -3.61 -3.68 24.88
CA THR A 878 -5.07 -3.82 25.06
C THR A 878 -5.69 -2.43 25.13
N LEU A 879 -6.37 -2.03 24.05
CA LEU A 879 -7.23 -0.85 24.03
C LEU A 879 -8.41 -1.12 24.96
N GLN A 880 -8.80 -0.10 25.73
CA GLN A 880 -9.86 -0.17 26.71
C GLN A 880 -10.73 1.08 26.62
N TRP A 881 -12.05 0.90 26.72
CA TRP A 881 -13.04 1.96 26.64
C TRP A 881 -14.08 1.77 27.73
N ALA A 882 -14.35 2.79 28.55
CA ALA A 882 -15.48 2.72 29.47
C ALA A 882 -16.79 2.96 28.71
N THR A 883 -16.78 3.98 27.85
CA THR A 883 -17.94 4.45 27.09
C THR A 883 -17.79 4.27 25.59
N TYR A 884 -18.90 4.22 24.86
CA TYR A 884 -18.89 4.27 23.40
C TYR A 884 -18.24 5.57 22.88
N TYR A 885 -18.32 6.66 23.65
CA TYR A 885 -17.67 7.92 23.34
C TYR A 885 -16.15 7.83 23.41
N ASP A 886 -15.58 7.07 24.36
CA ASP A 886 -14.12 6.87 24.43
C ASP A 886 -13.61 6.17 23.17
N ALA A 887 -14.34 5.16 22.68
CA ALA A 887 -14.02 4.48 21.43
C ALA A 887 -14.13 5.44 20.23
N ALA A 888 -15.20 6.24 20.17
CA ALA A 888 -15.40 7.21 19.09
C ALA A 888 -14.35 8.34 19.08
N ASP A 889 -13.96 8.84 20.24
CA ASP A 889 -12.89 9.83 20.37
C ASP A 889 -11.55 9.26 19.91
N GLN A 890 -11.24 8.03 20.32
CA GLN A 890 -10.05 7.31 19.86
C GLN A 890 -10.02 7.11 18.35
N ALA A 891 -11.17 6.88 17.70
CA ALA A 891 -11.27 6.83 16.25
C ALA A 891 -10.84 8.16 15.60
N GLY A 892 -11.20 9.30 16.19
CA GLY A 892 -10.73 10.62 15.77
C GLY A 892 -9.24 10.86 16.01
N GLN A 893 -8.79 10.63 17.25
CA GLN A 893 -7.38 10.80 17.67
C GLN A 893 -6.42 9.97 16.81
N SER A 894 -6.84 8.76 16.42
CA SER A 894 -6.06 7.87 15.56
C SER A 894 -5.66 8.52 14.23
N ARG A 895 -6.41 9.53 13.75
CA ARG A 895 -6.17 10.19 12.45
C ARG A 895 -5.05 11.22 12.53
N LEU A 896 -4.76 11.71 13.73
CA LEU A 896 -3.58 12.52 14.03
C LEU A 896 -2.33 11.64 14.10
N TYR A 897 -2.41 10.48 14.79
CA TYR A 897 -1.32 9.49 14.82
C TYR A 897 -1.02 8.92 13.43
N GLY A 898 -2.08 8.64 12.65
CA GLY A 898 -1.95 8.27 11.23
C GLY A 898 -1.43 9.40 10.34
N GLY A 899 -1.41 10.66 10.81
CA GLY A 899 -0.89 11.81 10.06
C GLY A 899 -1.78 12.34 8.93
N ILE A 900 -3.08 12.00 8.91
CA ILE A 900 -3.95 12.25 7.75
C ILE A 900 -5.01 13.34 7.96
N HIS A 901 -5.18 13.83 9.19
CA HIS A 901 -6.08 14.93 9.55
C HIS A 901 -5.39 15.92 10.50
N ILE A 902 -5.87 17.16 10.51
CA ILE A 902 -5.56 18.16 11.55
C ILE A 902 -6.66 18.16 12.62
N LEU A 903 -6.42 18.75 13.80
CA LEU A 903 -7.41 18.78 14.90
C LEU A 903 -8.82 19.22 14.52
N PRO A 904 -9.02 20.37 13.84
CA PRO A 904 -10.38 20.83 13.53
C PRO A 904 -11.16 19.83 12.67
N ASP A 905 -10.50 19.09 11.77
CA ASP A 905 -11.15 18.03 10.98
C ASP A 905 -11.81 16.99 11.89
N ASP A 906 -11.15 16.64 13.00
CA ASP A 906 -11.64 15.68 13.97
C ASP A 906 -12.74 16.28 14.86
N PHE A 907 -12.46 17.41 15.51
CA PHE A 907 -13.39 17.98 16.49
C PHE A 907 -14.73 18.39 15.89
N ASP A 908 -14.74 19.04 14.74
CA ASP A 908 -16.00 19.37 14.04
C ASP A 908 -16.65 18.13 13.45
N GLY A 909 -15.84 17.12 13.08
CA GLY A 909 -16.32 15.80 12.69
C GLY A 909 -17.10 15.10 13.82
N ARG A 910 -16.59 15.12 15.05
CA ARG A 910 -17.28 14.57 16.23
C ARG A 910 -18.56 15.35 16.54
N ARG A 911 -18.54 16.70 16.52
CA ARG A 911 -19.74 17.52 16.72
C ARG A 911 -20.83 17.23 15.69
N THR A 912 -20.44 17.09 14.42
CA THR A 912 -21.36 16.68 13.35
C THR A 912 -21.96 15.30 13.62
N GLY A 913 -21.11 14.33 13.98
CA GLY A 913 -21.59 12.98 14.28
C GLY A 913 -22.55 12.93 15.47
N HIS A 914 -22.34 13.76 16.51
CA HIS A 914 -23.24 13.88 17.65
C HIS A 914 -24.68 14.22 17.21
N ASP A 915 -24.84 15.30 16.47
CA ASP A 915 -26.17 15.74 16.01
C ASP A 915 -26.81 14.73 15.05
N VAL A 916 -26.02 14.13 14.15
CA VAL A 916 -26.48 13.10 13.21
C VAL A 916 -27.01 11.87 13.95
N GLY A 917 -26.27 11.37 14.94
CA GLY A 917 -26.65 10.17 15.69
C GLY A 917 -27.95 10.34 16.46
N LEU A 918 -28.11 11.46 17.15
CA LEU A 918 -29.36 11.79 17.87
C LEU A 918 -30.55 11.93 16.92
N ALA A 919 -30.35 12.61 15.78
CA ALA A 919 -31.40 12.75 14.77
C ALA A 919 -31.83 11.40 14.19
N ALA A 920 -30.87 10.51 13.88
CA ALA A 920 -31.14 9.19 13.34
C ALA A 920 -31.87 8.27 14.33
N TYR A 921 -31.46 8.25 15.60
CA TYR A 921 -32.16 7.48 16.64
C TYR A 921 -33.61 7.95 16.81
N ALA A 922 -33.83 9.26 16.93
CA ALA A 922 -35.17 9.84 17.04
C ALA A 922 -36.03 9.54 15.80
N HIS A 923 -35.42 9.57 14.60
CA HIS A 923 -36.11 9.26 13.36
C HIS A 923 -36.51 7.79 13.26
N ALA A 924 -35.62 6.86 13.63
CA ALA A 924 -35.90 5.43 13.69
C ALA A 924 -37.03 5.11 14.68
N GLY A 925 -37.05 5.78 15.84
CA GLY A 925 -38.10 5.64 16.85
C GLY A 925 -39.52 5.83 16.30
N ARG A 926 -39.70 6.75 15.34
CA ARG A 926 -41.01 6.96 14.70
C ARG A 926 -41.47 5.79 13.85
N TYR A 927 -40.56 5.03 13.26
CA TYR A 927 -40.93 3.81 12.54
C TYR A 927 -41.25 2.67 13.52
N TRP A 928 -40.53 2.60 14.63
CA TRP A 928 -40.74 1.57 15.66
C TRP A 928 -42.12 1.69 16.30
N ASP A 929 -42.58 2.90 16.59
CA ASP A 929 -43.87 3.14 17.24
C ASP A 929 -45.05 3.35 16.28
N GLY A 930 -44.80 3.35 14.96
CA GLY A 930 -45.82 3.53 13.93
C GLY A 930 -46.29 4.97 13.73
N SER A 931 -45.49 5.96 14.12
CA SER A 931 -45.77 7.40 13.93
C SER A 931 -45.02 8.04 12.75
N ALA A 932 -44.28 7.24 11.97
CA ALA A 932 -43.52 7.73 10.81
C ALA A 932 -44.43 8.13 9.65
N THR A 933 -45.52 7.40 9.42
CA THR A 933 -46.53 7.68 8.41
C THR A 933 -47.74 8.39 9.05
N PRO A 934 -48.17 9.57 8.54
CA PRO A 934 -49.35 10.28 9.08
C PRO A 934 -50.66 9.51 9.00
#